data_AF-G3A7S8-F1
#
_entry.id   AF-G3A7S8-F1
#
_cell.length_a   1.000
_cell.length_b   1.000
_cell.length_c   1.000
_cell.angle_alpha   90.00
_cell.angle_beta   90.00
_cell.angle_gamma   90.00
#
_symmetry.space_group_name_H-M   'P 1'
#
loop_
_entity.id
_entity.type
_entity.pdbx_description
1 polymer ?
#
loop_
_entity_poly.entity_id
_entity_poly.type
_entity_poly.pdbx_seq_one_letter_code
_entity_poly.pdbx_strand_id
1 'polypeptide(L)'
;MWPAVDDLQLKDLATRRRYQRLSKGIDLYLQNQPLTSVEEATGLSRSRFLRIFNRCLQPAPDGRIWGLRACIRGARTQPLRRVKAIGYHSDLRAGFQGAFNKLLREHPEIEEQLIKELKGPKTARDRPQPNRLAFRDIHDAFLRISKEQGIPNTEYPFITEAGGAQALRKWIKDVVTARHETRWIEREYGPGAAQSFDYQEGDGQAKRPAAPYEAWELDENTIDVEAIYEVPNANGDWEEIELRRAFVIRALDVATGAKLANRLVLAPQASAEDVAILLWDAISGVTFDADATAAGLLENGAGYPAATIPALRFAVPTIIYLDNALAHLADHVNYLIKDLWGAKVKLGRPGTPQERSHIEADFSVQARRLIHQLPGTTGTGPEDPLRQSAAVGIKDRVPVHRLARALDCYCANANALPAAAAGHIAPLERLKRSLASGALAPIYLPADKRRPHWFSKPYPVPVKVDLRNGRRPYINYLYERYTSDLLKRQIGLKDKQMWVRVDFRDLRTVLLFDSDGREFDTLRAAGKWGRFPHDVRIRKLHARLKRKGALGARADDEPLACLLACLRARAPHDRNAALELAYLLEYLKAYGVADWGFEIDQSIGWLEAGESVALMPVNALLSGSPPRLGLSPNMDEPEAQDVFSARSIPRRIVFPRE
;
A
#
# COMPACT_ATOMS: atom_id res chain seq x y z
N MET A 1 -12.73 -9.14 39.27
CA MET A 1 -14.06 -9.79 39.14
C MET A 1 -13.85 -11.24 38.71
N TRP A 2 -14.52 -12.22 39.32
CA TRP A 2 -14.34 -13.64 38.96
C TRP A 2 -14.98 -13.94 37.59
N PRO A 3 -14.35 -14.76 36.73
CA PRO A 3 -14.98 -15.23 35.50
C PRO A 3 -16.30 -15.96 35.76
N ALA A 4 -17.37 -15.49 35.12
CA ALA A 4 -18.74 -15.95 35.32
C ALA A 4 -19.26 -16.79 34.14
N VAL A 5 -20.43 -17.39 34.34
CA VAL A 5 -21.21 -18.10 33.31
C VAL A 5 -22.53 -17.36 33.14
N ASP A 6 -22.91 -17.10 31.89
CA ASP A 6 -24.24 -16.64 31.57
C ASP A 6 -25.24 -17.79 31.80
N ASP A 7 -26.04 -17.66 32.85
CA ASP A 7 -26.98 -18.70 33.27
C ASP A 7 -28.18 -18.82 32.32
N LEU A 8 -28.47 -17.80 31.50
CA LEU A 8 -29.54 -17.82 30.50
C LEU A 8 -29.21 -18.74 29.32
N GLN A 9 -27.93 -19.00 29.06
CA GLN A 9 -27.47 -19.88 27.98
C GLN A 9 -27.45 -21.38 28.39
N LEU A 10 -27.66 -21.70 29.67
CA LEU A 10 -27.68 -23.08 30.16
C LEU A 10 -29.02 -23.76 29.87
N LYS A 11 -29.07 -24.54 28.78
CA LYS A 11 -30.27 -25.30 28.35
C LYS A 11 -30.76 -26.33 29.36
N ASP A 12 -29.87 -26.90 30.17
CA ASP A 12 -30.24 -27.84 31.24
C ASP A 12 -30.62 -27.10 32.53
N LEU A 13 -31.91 -27.15 32.88
CA LEU A 13 -32.47 -26.53 34.09
C LEU A 13 -31.79 -27.02 35.37
N ALA A 14 -31.38 -28.29 35.43
CA ALA A 14 -30.71 -28.84 36.60
C ALA A 14 -29.30 -28.24 36.79
N THR A 15 -28.56 -28.07 35.69
CA THR A 15 -27.25 -27.42 35.69
C THR A 15 -27.36 -25.93 36.00
N ARG A 16 -28.38 -25.24 35.49
CA ARG A 16 -28.66 -23.83 35.80
C ARG A 16 -28.95 -23.60 37.28
N ARG A 17 -29.88 -24.36 37.86
CA ARG A 17 -30.21 -24.27 39.30
C ARG A 17 -29.02 -24.60 40.20
N ARG A 18 -28.15 -25.53 39.77
CA ARG A 18 -26.90 -25.82 40.49
C ARG A 18 -25.94 -24.63 40.44
N TYR A 19 -25.73 -24.03 39.27
CA TYR A 19 -24.85 -22.88 39.10
C TYR A 19 -25.29 -21.70 39.97
N GLN A 20 -26.58 -21.33 39.92
CA GLN A 20 -27.14 -20.21 40.69
C GLN A 20 -26.96 -20.40 42.21
N ARG A 21 -27.26 -21.59 42.74
CA ARG A 21 -27.06 -21.91 44.17
C ARG A 21 -25.59 -21.81 44.58
N LEU A 22 -24.69 -22.34 43.76
CA LEU A 22 -23.25 -22.27 44.03
C LEU A 22 -22.70 -20.85 43.93
N SER A 23 -23.15 -20.06 42.96
CA SER A 23 -22.77 -18.63 42.85
C SER A 23 -23.18 -17.87 44.10
N LYS A 24 -24.44 -18.01 44.53
CA LYS A 24 -24.94 -17.38 45.76
C LYS A 24 -24.17 -17.81 47.01
N GLY A 25 -23.84 -19.10 47.12
CA GLY A 25 -23.02 -19.60 48.23
C GLY A 25 -21.59 -19.06 48.24
N ILE A 26 -20.98 -18.91 47.07
CA ILE A 26 -19.64 -18.33 46.92
C ILE A 26 -19.68 -16.84 47.29
N ASP A 27 -20.69 -16.09 46.86
CA ASP A 27 -20.85 -14.68 47.22
C ASP A 27 -21.00 -14.49 48.74
N LEU A 28 -21.84 -15.31 49.39
CA LEU A 28 -22.00 -15.30 50.85
C LEU A 28 -20.68 -15.63 51.58
N TYR A 29 -19.93 -16.61 51.08
CA TYR A 29 -18.64 -16.98 51.65
C TYR A 29 -17.58 -15.87 51.49
N LEU A 30 -17.54 -15.21 50.34
CA LEU A 30 -16.64 -14.07 50.10
C LEU A 30 -17.00 -12.83 50.94
N GLN A 31 -18.26 -12.71 51.36
CA GLN A 31 -18.74 -11.68 52.29
C GLN A 31 -18.52 -12.03 53.78
N ASN A 32 -17.72 -13.07 54.08
CA ASN A 32 -17.45 -13.54 55.44
C ASN A 32 -18.70 -13.93 56.25
N GLN A 33 -19.77 -14.37 55.58
CA GLN A 33 -20.96 -14.89 56.27
C GLN A 33 -20.68 -16.27 56.92
N PRO A 34 -21.42 -16.65 57.98
CA PRO A 34 -21.27 -17.94 58.61
C PRO A 34 -21.45 -19.10 57.61
N LEU A 35 -20.62 -20.15 57.77
CA LEU A 35 -20.67 -21.32 56.89
C LEU A 35 -22.02 -22.05 56.94
N THR A 36 -22.77 -21.92 58.03
CA THR A 36 -24.14 -22.45 58.15
C THR A 36 -25.07 -21.82 57.10
N SER A 37 -25.01 -20.50 56.91
CA SER A 37 -25.78 -19.79 55.88
C SER A 37 -25.36 -20.17 54.45
N VAL A 38 -24.10 -20.56 54.26
CA VAL A 38 -23.59 -21.07 52.97
C VAL A 38 -24.10 -22.49 52.69
N GLU A 39 -24.18 -23.35 53.71
CA GLU A 39 -24.74 -24.71 53.59
C GLU A 39 -26.23 -24.66 53.23
N GLU A 40 -27.01 -23.77 53.87
CA GLU A 40 -28.43 -23.54 53.57
C GLU A 40 -28.65 -23.06 52.13
N ALA A 41 -27.84 -22.09 51.68
CA ALA A 41 -27.98 -21.52 50.34
C ALA A 41 -27.56 -22.49 49.22
N THR A 42 -26.56 -23.35 49.47
CA THR A 42 -26.00 -24.25 48.44
C THR A 42 -26.62 -25.65 48.48
N GLY A 43 -27.15 -26.08 49.63
CA GLY A 43 -27.57 -27.46 49.87
C GLY A 43 -26.42 -28.47 49.82
N LEU A 44 -25.20 -28.02 50.16
CA LEU A 44 -23.99 -28.83 50.18
C LEU A 44 -23.32 -28.75 51.56
N SER A 45 -22.71 -29.85 52.01
CA SER A 45 -21.89 -29.84 53.22
C SER A 45 -20.66 -28.94 53.06
N ARG A 46 -20.17 -28.38 54.17
CA ARG A 46 -18.96 -27.56 54.26
C ARG A 46 -17.80 -28.12 53.46
N SER A 47 -17.46 -29.40 53.67
CA SER A 47 -16.34 -30.05 52.97
C SER A 47 -16.53 -30.10 51.46
N ARG A 48 -17.78 -30.30 50.99
CA ARG A 48 -18.10 -30.38 49.56
C ARG A 48 -18.12 -29.00 48.92
N PHE A 49 -18.61 -27.98 49.63
CA PHE A 49 -18.55 -26.58 49.20
C PHE A 49 -17.11 -26.09 49.09
N LEU A 50 -16.28 -26.27 50.13
CA LEU A 50 -14.87 -25.85 50.12
C LEU A 50 -14.06 -26.53 49.00
N ARG A 51 -14.37 -27.80 48.69
CA ARG A 51 -13.76 -28.48 47.54
C ARG A 51 -14.12 -27.83 46.20
N ILE A 52 -15.35 -27.35 46.03
CA ILE A 52 -15.77 -26.63 44.81
C ILE A 52 -15.16 -25.23 44.79
N PHE A 53 -15.13 -24.54 45.93
CA PHE A 53 -14.49 -23.24 46.07
C PHE A 53 -13.01 -23.29 45.69
N ASN A 54 -12.25 -24.27 46.20
CA ASN A 54 -10.85 -24.49 45.80
C ASN A 54 -10.67 -24.74 44.30
N ARG A 55 -11.65 -25.38 43.64
CA ARG A 55 -11.61 -25.55 42.17
C ARG A 55 -11.85 -24.25 41.42
N CYS A 56 -12.63 -23.33 41.97
CA CYS A 56 -12.83 -22.00 41.38
C CYS A 56 -11.54 -21.17 41.42
N LEU A 57 -10.68 -21.40 42.41
CA LEU A 57 -9.39 -20.73 42.55
C LEU A 57 -8.27 -21.33 41.67
N GLN A 58 -8.50 -22.49 41.04
CA GLN A 58 -7.48 -23.08 40.17
C GLN A 58 -7.25 -22.25 38.91
N PRO A 59 -6.02 -22.19 38.38
CA PRO A 59 -5.75 -21.58 37.08
C PRO A 59 -6.47 -22.37 35.98
N ALA A 60 -7.12 -21.65 35.08
CA ALA A 60 -7.73 -22.18 33.87
C ALA A 60 -6.76 -22.03 32.68
N PRO A 61 -6.97 -22.78 31.57
CA PRO A 61 -6.08 -22.75 30.40
C PRO A 61 -5.93 -21.36 29.73
N ASP A 62 -6.83 -20.42 30.01
CA ASP A 62 -6.83 -19.05 29.51
C ASP A 62 -6.01 -18.08 30.40
N GLY A 63 -5.26 -18.59 31.37
CA GLY A 63 -4.41 -17.79 32.28
C GLY A 63 -5.18 -17.08 33.40
N ARG A 64 -6.52 -17.14 33.41
CA ARG A 64 -7.37 -16.62 34.49
C ARG A 64 -7.68 -17.74 35.47
N ILE A 65 -8.23 -17.42 36.65
CA ILE A 65 -8.82 -18.45 37.52
C ILE A 65 -10.07 -19.05 36.85
N TRP A 66 -10.43 -20.29 37.20
CA TRP A 66 -11.70 -20.87 36.74
C TRP A 66 -12.90 -20.02 37.17
N GLY A 67 -12.87 -19.43 38.37
CA GLY A 67 -13.96 -18.64 38.91
C GLY A 67 -15.26 -19.44 38.99
N LEU A 68 -16.38 -18.78 38.73
CA LEU A 68 -17.71 -19.42 38.77
C LEU A 68 -17.91 -20.45 37.65
N ARG A 69 -17.04 -20.46 36.61
CA ARG A 69 -17.07 -21.47 35.54
C ARG A 69 -16.91 -22.90 36.06
N ALA A 70 -16.20 -23.09 37.18
CA ALA A 70 -16.03 -24.39 37.83
C ALA A 70 -17.33 -24.94 38.46
N CYS A 71 -18.37 -24.11 38.63
CA CYS A 71 -19.64 -24.50 39.24
C CYS A 71 -20.55 -25.31 38.30
N ILE A 72 -20.28 -25.31 36.99
CA ILE A 72 -21.00 -26.10 35.99
C ILE A 72 -20.77 -27.61 36.23
N ARG A 73 -21.83 -28.41 36.06
CA ARG A 73 -21.75 -29.87 36.13
C ARG A 73 -20.87 -30.40 34.99
N GLY A 74 -19.82 -31.16 35.32
CA GLY A 74 -18.93 -31.74 34.33
C GLY A 74 -17.79 -30.83 33.86
N ALA A 75 -17.69 -29.60 34.37
CA ALA A 75 -16.51 -28.75 34.14
C ALA A 75 -15.26 -29.49 34.60
N ARG A 76 -14.33 -29.77 33.66
CA ARG A 76 -13.07 -30.45 33.94
C ARG A 76 -12.01 -29.40 34.20
N THR A 77 -11.59 -29.27 35.46
CA THR A 77 -10.53 -28.33 35.85
C THR A 77 -9.13 -28.87 35.54
N GLN A 78 -9.00 -30.17 35.27
CA GLN A 78 -7.76 -30.81 34.82
C GLN A 78 -8.01 -31.66 33.56
N PRO A 79 -7.06 -31.69 32.61
CA PRO A 79 -7.14 -32.55 31.44
C PRO A 79 -7.12 -34.03 31.83
N LEU A 80 -7.73 -34.89 31.00
CA LEU A 80 -7.79 -36.33 31.24
C LEU A 80 -6.37 -36.91 31.34
N ARG A 81 -5.98 -37.34 32.55
CA ARG A 81 -4.72 -38.05 32.81
C ARG A 81 -5.01 -39.53 32.93
N ARG A 82 -4.64 -40.30 31.90
CA ARG A 82 -4.66 -41.76 31.98
C ARG A 82 -3.52 -42.21 32.89
N VAL A 83 -3.87 -42.93 33.95
CA VAL A 83 -2.92 -43.56 34.89
C VAL A 83 -2.84 -45.07 34.65
N LYS A 84 -3.92 -45.68 34.12
CA LYS A 84 -3.95 -47.12 33.82
C LYS A 84 -3.06 -47.46 32.62
N ALA A 85 -2.32 -48.57 32.74
CA ALA A 85 -1.53 -49.17 31.67
C ALA A 85 -2.39 -49.39 30.40
N ILE A 86 -1.73 -49.41 29.26
CA ILE A 86 -2.37 -49.71 27.98
C ILE A 86 -2.64 -51.22 27.99
N GLY A 87 -3.92 -51.61 28.05
CA GLY A 87 -4.32 -53.00 27.88
C GLY A 87 -4.32 -53.31 26.40
N TYR A 88 -3.38 -54.13 25.94
CA TYR A 88 -3.35 -54.64 24.57
C TYR A 88 -4.37 -55.80 24.47
N HIS A 89 -5.65 -55.45 24.34
CA HIS A 89 -6.72 -56.43 24.15
C HIS A 89 -6.83 -56.85 22.67
N SER A 90 -7.43 -58.01 22.41
CA SER A 90 -7.64 -58.58 21.07
C SER A 90 -8.49 -57.70 20.14
N ASP A 91 -9.21 -56.71 20.68
CA ASP A 91 -10.02 -55.77 19.92
C ASP A 91 -9.25 -54.45 19.70
N LEU A 92 -8.64 -54.33 18.52
CA LEU A 92 -7.74 -53.23 18.12
C LEU A 92 -8.41 -51.83 18.10
N ARG A 93 -9.75 -51.76 18.26
CA ARG A 93 -10.53 -50.50 18.18
C ARG A 93 -10.82 -49.86 19.54
N ALA A 94 -10.65 -50.57 20.66
CA ALA A 94 -11.04 -50.09 21.99
C ALA A 94 -9.83 -49.99 22.94
N GLY A 95 -9.76 -48.90 23.72
CA GLY A 95 -8.81 -48.81 24.83
C GLY A 95 -7.55 -47.96 24.62
N PHE A 96 -7.39 -47.24 23.49
CA PHE A 96 -6.24 -46.34 23.24
C PHE A 96 -6.52 -44.85 23.54
N GLN A 97 -7.68 -44.51 24.14
CA GLN A 97 -7.99 -43.13 24.50
C GLN A 97 -6.94 -42.57 25.49
N GLY A 98 -6.29 -41.47 25.10
CA GLY A 98 -5.23 -40.83 25.89
C GLY A 98 -3.87 -41.52 25.84
N ALA A 99 -3.68 -42.56 25.02
CA ALA A 99 -2.39 -43.25 24.85
C ALA A 99 -1.32 -42.34 24.22
N PHE A 100 -1.69 -41.52 23.22
CA PHE A 100 -0.78 -40.55 22.60
C PHE A 100 -0.21 -39.54 23.61
N ASN A 101 -1.08 -38.92 24.42
CA ASN A 101 -0.64 -38.02 25.49
C ASN A 101 0.12 -38.73 26.62
N LYS A 102 0.02 -40.06 26.73
CA LYS A 102 0.81 -40.85 27.68
C LYS A 102 2.22 -41.06 27.10
N LEU A 103 2.31 -41.44 25.82
CA LEU A 103 3.56 -41.61 25.09
C LEU A 103 4.43 -40.35 25.16
N LEU A 104 3.89 -39.18 24.81
CA LEU A 104 4.63 -37.92 24.87
C LEU A 104 5.07 -37.53 26.29
N ARG A 105 4.39 -38.03 27.33
CA ARG A 105 4.78 -37.79 28.73
C ARG A 105 5.85 -38.77 29.22
N GLU A 106 5.81 -40.00 28.76
CA GLU A 106 6.81 -41.03 29.09
C GLU A 106 8.11 -40.82 28.29
N HIS A 107 8.00 -40.23 27.09
CA HIS A 107 9.11 -39.93 26.19
C HIS A 107 9.03 -38.47 25.70
N PRO A 108 9.41 -37.49 26.52
CA PRO A 108 9.37 -36.07 26.15
C PRO A 108 10.29 -35.75 24.96
N GLU A 109 11.34 -36.54 24.71
CA GLU A 109 12.25 -36.35 23.58
C GLU A 109 11.53 -36.51 22.23
N ILE A 110 10.49 -37.34 22.16
CA ILE A 110 9.66 -37.49 20.95
C ILE A 110 8.92 -36.19 20.66
N GLU A 111 8.38 -35.53 21.69
CA GLU A 111 7.68 -34.25 21.54
C GLU A 111 8.64 -33.16 21.07
N GLU A 112 9.83 -33.06 21.67
CA GLU A 112 10.84 -32.06 21.32
C GLU A 112 11.36 -32.21 19.89
N GLN A 113 11.69 -33.44 19.48
CA GLN A 113 12.20 -33.71 18.13
C GLN A 113 11.13 -33.51 17.06
N LEU A 114 9.89 -33.91 17.34
CA LEU A 114 8.76 -33.70 16.44
C LEU A 114 8.48 -32.20 16.27
N ILE A 115 8.52 -31.41 17.35
CA ILE A 115 8.41 -29.94 17.29
C ILE A 115 9.57 -29.33 16.49
N LYS A 116 10.79 -29.87 16.59
CA LYS A 116 11.96 -29.39 15.83
C LYS A 116 11.81 -29.63 14.33
N GLU A 117 11.37 -30.82 13.91
CA GLU A 117 11.07 -31.14 12.51
C GLU A 117 9.90 -30.29 11.97
N LEU A 118 8.87 -30.06 12.80
CA LEU A 118 7.75 -29.16 12.47
C LEU A 118 8.17 -27.69 12.38
N LYS A 119 9.20 -27.26 13.12
CA LYS A 119 9.76 -25.89 13.08
C LYS A 119 10.73 -25.66 11.93
N GLY A 120 11.39 -26.70 11.41
CA GLY A 120 12.44 -26.58 10.39
C GLY A 120 13.73 -25.93 10.91
N PRO A 121 14.82 -25.94 10.13
CA PRO A 121 16.07 -25.27 10.50
C PRO A 121 15.91 -23.73 10.47
N LYS A 122 16.66 -23.03 11.33
CA LYS A 122 16.64 -21.55 11.42
C LYS A 122 17.18 -20.84 10.16
N THR A 123 17.82 -21.57 9.25
CA THR A 123 18.50 -21.04 8.07
C THR A 123 18.32 -21.97 6.88
N ALA A 124 17.92 -21.42 5.73
CA ALA A 124 17.67 -22.13 4.47
C ALA A 124 18.91 -22.81 3.84
N ARG A 125 20.09 -22.75 4.48
CA ARG A 125 21.35 -23.24 3.91
C ARG A 125 21.64 -24.71 4.17
N ASP A 126 21.00 -25.34 5.17
CA ASP A 126 21.47 -26.65 5.65
C ASP A 126 20.68 -27.86 5.11
N ARG A 127 19.56 -27.66 4.38
CA ARG A 127 18.86 -28.71 3.61
C ARG A 127 17.74 -28.12 2.74
N PRO A 128 17.61 -28.49 1.46
CA PRO A 128 16.41 -28.21 0.69
C PRO A 128 15.25 -29.06 1.24
N GLN A 129 14.23 -28.42 1.81
CA GLN A 129 12.96 -29.04 2.17
C GLN A 129 11.81 -28.36 1.43
N PRO A 130 10.70 -29.09 1.17
CA PRO A 130 9.53 -28.52 0.52
C PRO A 130 8.88 -27.41 1.37
N ASN A 131 8.37 -26.37 0.70
CA ASN A 131 7.70 -25.22 1.33
C ASN A 131 6.43 -25.60 2.12
N ARG A 132 5.87 -26.80 1.89
CA ARG A 132 4.76 -27.40 2.65
C ARG A 132 5.15 -28.79 3.13
N LEU A 133 4.88 -29.10 4.39
CA LEU A 133 4.99 -30.47 4.90
C LEU A 133 3.67 -31.19 4.65
N ALA A 134 3.68 -32.24 3.82
CA ALA A 134 2.51 -33.09 3.73
C ALA A 134 2.33 -33.82 5.08
N PHE A 135 1.08 -34.02 5.51
CA PHE A 135 0.80 -34.75 6.76
C PHE A 135 1.43 -36.15 6.78
N ARG A 136 1.56 -36.78 5.60
CA ARG A 136 2.26 -38.05 5.44
C ARG A 136 3.71 -37.98 5.93
N ASP A 137 4.44 -36.94 5.54
CA ASP A 137 5.86 -36.78 5.89
C ASP A 137 6.02 -36.53 7.41
N ILE A 138 5.07 -35.82 8.03
CA ILE A 138 5.04 -35.60 9.48
C ILE A 138 4.74 -36.92 10.22
N HIS A 139 3.83 -37.74 9.68
CA HIS A 139 3.49 -39.03 10.26
C HIS A 139 4.65 -40.02 10.15
N ASP A 140 5.33 -40.05 9.01
CA ASP A 140 6.54 -40.85 8.80
C ASP A 140 7.68 -40.41 9.73
N ALA A 141 7.85 -39.10 9.92
CA ALA A 141 8.81 -38.55 10.88
C ALA A 141 8.48 -38.97 12.33
N PHE A 142 7.19 -38.95 12.72
CA PHE A 142 6.74 -39.39 14.04
C PHE A 142 7.04 -40.88 14.28
N LEU A 143 6.77 -41.75 13.30
CA LEU A 143 7.07 -43.18 13.40
C LEU A 143 8.59 -43.45 13.45
N ARG A 144 9.37 -42.72 12.65
CA ARG A 144 10.85 -42.79 12.68
C ARG A 144 11.40 -42.39 14.05
N ILE A 145 11.00 -41.23 14.58
CA ILE A 145 11.43 -40.72 15.89
C ILE A 145 11.01 -41.70 17.00
N SER A 146 9.80 -42.25 16.93
CA SER A 146 9.32 -43.24 17.90
C SER A 146 10.18 -44.51 17.90
N LYS A 147 10.64 -44.95 16.73
CA LYS A 147 11.54 -46.10 16.59
C LYS A 147 12.96 -45.81 17.09
N GLU A 148 13.48 -44.61 16.81
CA GLU A 148 14.80 -44.15 17.28
C GLU A 148 14.86 -44.03 18.81
N GLN A 149 13.73 -43.68 19.44
CA GLN A 149 13.60 -43.64 20.91
C GLN A 149 13.34 -45.03 21.54
N GLY A 150 13.46 -46.10 20.76
CA GLY A 150 13.43 -47.48 21.27
C GLY A 150 12.05 -48.05 21.55
N ILE A 151 10.97 -47.46 21.01
CA ILE A 151 9.62 -48.01 21.19
C ILE A 151 9.49 -49.31 20.38
N PRO A 152 9.18 -50.45 21.01
CA PRO A 152 9.08 -51.73 20.31
C PRO A 152 7.81 -51.80 19.43
N ASN A 153 7.85 -52.63 18.39
CA ASN A 153 6.72 -52.80 17.46
C ASN A 153 5.44 -53.35 18.13
N THR A 154 5.56 -53.91 19.34
CA THR A 154 4.46 -54.43 20.15
C THR A 154 3.73 -53.35 20.95
N GLU A 155 4.22 -52.11 20.92
CA GLU A 155 3.66 -50.99 21.68
C GLU A 155 3.06 -49.91 20.78
N TYR A 156 2.34 -48.96 21.39
CA TYR A 156 1.84 -47.78 20.70
C TYR A 156 3.02 -46.88 20.27
N PRO A 157 3.09 -46.36 19.02
CA PRO A 157 2.03 -46.28 18.02
C PRO A 157 1.93 -47.48 17.04
N PHE A 158 2.90 -48.38 17.02
CA PHE A 158 3.09 -49.42 15.99
C PHE A 158 2.05 -50.55 16.02
N ILE A 159 1.45 -50.84 17.18
CA ILE A 159 0.39 -51.85 17.29
C ILE A 159 -0.94 -51.41 16.64
N THR A 160 -1.09 -50.12 16.33
CA THR A 160 -2.33 -49.58 15.72
C THR A 160 -2.21 -49.53 14.21
N GLU A 161 -3.24 -49.98 13.49
CA GLU A 161 -3.29 -49.95 12.01
C GLU A 161 -3.03 -48.54 11.43
N ALA A 162 -3.54 -47.51 12.11
CA ALA A 162 -3.36 -46.12 11.70
C ALA A 162 -2.07 -45.47 12.24
N GLY A 163 -1.22 -46.19 12.98
CA GLY A 163 0.05 -45.68 13.52
C GLY A 163 -0.10 -44.39 14.36
N GLY A 164 -1.21 -44.22 15.06
CA GLY A 164 -1.50 -42.99 15.81
C GLY A 164 -1.82 -41.74 14.99
N ALA A 165 -2.00 -41.84 13.65
CA ALA A 165 -2.18 -40.69 12.75
C ALA A 165 -3.29 -39.71 13.16
N GLN A 166 -4.46 -40.20 13.58
CA GLN A 166 -5.54 -39.30 14.03
C GLN A 166 -5.22 -38.57 15.34
N ALA A 167 -4.52 -39.22 16.26
CA ALA A 167 -4.09 -38.60 17.51
C ALA A 167 -3.01 -37.54 17.24
N LEU A 168 -2.09 -37.81 16.31
CA LEU A 168 -1.10 -36.86 15.81
C LEU A 168 -1.76 -35.64 15.17
N ARG A 169 -2.75 -35.82 14.27
CA ARG A 169 -3.54 -34.70 13.68
C ARG A 169 -4.18 -33.84 14.75
N LYS A 170 -4.78 -34.48 15.75
CA LYS A 170 -5.45 -33.79 16.84
C LYS A 170 -4.44 -33.03 17.72
N TRP A 171 -3.28 -33.62 18.01
CA TRP A 171 -2.22 -32.94 18.77
C TRP A 171 -1.62 -31.76 18.01
N ILE A 172 -1.40 -31.88 16.69
CA ILE A 172 -0.97 -30.75 15.86
C ILE A 172 -2.00 -29.62 15.95
N LYS A 173 -3.28 -29.92 15.76
CA LYS A 173 -4.36 -28.93 15.83
C LYS A 173 -4.51 -28.29 17.22
N ASP A 174 -4.47 -29.08 18.28
CA ASP A 174 -4.85 -28.62 19.62
C ASP A 174 -3.64 -28.07 20.41
N VAL A 175 -2.41 -28.51 20.11
CA VAL A 175 -1.19 -28.18 20.87
C VAL A 175 -0.20 -27.37 20.04
N VAL A 176 0.08 -27.80 18.80
CA VAL A 176 1.07 -27.09 17.96
C VAL A 176 0.49 -25.79 17.44
N THR A 177 -0.76 -25.80 16.94
CA THR A 177 -1.45 -24.55 16.57
C THR A 177 -1.51 -23.64 17.80
N ALA A 178 -2.13 -24.06 18.91
CA ALA A 178 -2.34 -23.17 20.08
C ALA A 178 -1.07 -22.69 20.83
N ARG A 179 0.09 -23.35 20.71
CA ARG A 179 1.34 -22.93 21.39
C ARG A 179 2.37 -22.27 20.47
N HIS A 180 2.22 -22.43 19.15
CA HIS A 180 3.21 -22.00 18.15
C HIS A 180 2.53 -21.37 16.92
N GLU A 181 1.53 -20.51 17.16
CA GLU A 181 0.60 -19.95 16.16
C GLU A 181 1.31 -19.22 15.00
N THR A 182 2.15 -18.22 15.29
CA THR A 182 2.76 -17.36 14.27
C THR A 182 3.65 -18.10 13.27
N ARG A 183 4.53 -18.99 13.75
CA ARG A 183 5.49 -19.71 12.88
C ARG A 183 4.86 -20.85 12.09
N TRP A 184 3.83 -21.49 12.64
CA TRP A 184 3.06 -22.50 11.91
C TRP A 184 2.30 -21.83 10.75
N ILE A 185 1.70 -20.67 11.01
CA ILE A 185 1.01 -19.87 9.98
C ILE A 185 2.01 -19.35 8.94
N GLU A 186 3.19 -18.89 9.35
CA GLU A 186 4.26 -18.41 8.47
C GLU A 186 4.69 -19.49 7.47
N ARG A 187 4.79 -20.74 7.95
CA ARG A 187 5.21 -21.87 7.13
C ARG A 187 4.10 -22.39 6.22
N GLU A 188 2.86 -22.51 6.71
CA GLU A 188 1.74 -23.11 5.96
C GLU A 188 1.05 -22.14 4.99
N TYR A 189 0.98 -20.86 5.38
CA TYR A 189 0.21 -19.81 4.68
C TYR A 189 1.09 -18.62 4.25
N GLY A 190 2.38 -18.66 4.56
CA GLY A 190 3.35 -17.65 4.16
C GLY A 190 3.49 -16.49 5.17
N PRO A 191 4.54 -15.66 5.00
CA PRO A 191 4.88 -14.58 5.93
C PRO A 191 3.76 -13.53 6.07
N GLY A 192 2.99 -13.27 5.01
CA GLY A 192 1.87 -12.30 5.05
C GLY A 192 0.70 -12.76 5.93
N ALA A 193 0.44 -14.07 6.02
CA ALA A 193 -0.61 -14.62 6.87
C ALA A 193 -0.20 -14.60 8.36
N ALA A 194 1.08 -14.89 8.64
CA ALA A 194 1.62 -14.80 10.00
C ALA A 194 1.63 -13.37 10.53
N GLN A 195 1.99 -12.41 9.68
CA GLN A 195 1.93 -10.98 10.01
C GLN A 195 0.50 -10.51 10.27
N SER A 196 -0.46 -10.97 9.46
CA SER A 196 -1.88 -10.66 9.66
C SER A 196 -2.41 -11.22 10.98
N PHE A 197 -1.88 -12.37 11.42
CA PHE A 197 -2.22 -13.00 12.68
C PHE A 197 -1.62 -12.24 13.88
N ASP A 198 -0.32 -11.90 13.84
CA ASP A 198 0.35 -11.11 14.88
C ASP A 198 -0.28 -9.71 15.07
N TYR A 199 -0.82 -9.10 14.01
CA TYR A 199 -1.52 -7.82 14.09
C TYR A 199 -2.93 -7.92 14.73
N GLN A 200 -3.58 -9.09 14.64
CA GLN A 200 -4.86 -9.34 15.32
C GLN A 200 -4.71 -9.51 16.83
N GLU A 201 -3.52 -9.86 17.33
CA GLU A 201 -3.16 -9.82 18.76
C GLU A 201 -2.86 -8.39 19.26
N GLY A 202 -3.46 -7.36 18.63
CA GLY A 202 -3.35 -5.98 19.08
C GLY A 202 -3.60 -5.86 20.59
N ASP A 203 -2.68 -5.16 21.25
CA ASP A 203 -2.60 -4.85 22.70
C ASP A 203 -3.82 -4.10 23.29
N GLY A 204 -4.96 -4.06 22.58
CA GLY A 204 -6.16 -3.33 22.95
C GLY A 204 -6.01 -1.81 22.89
N GLN A 205 -4.83 -1.29 22.53
CA GLN A 205 -4.60 0.13 22.30
C GLN A 205 -4.91 0.42 20.83
N ALA A 206 -6.21 0.49 20.48
CA ALA A 206 -6.60 0.98 19.17
C ALA A 206 -5.89 2.33 18.92
N LYS A 207 -4.94 2.35 17.97
CA LYS A 207 -4.25 3.59 17.56
C LYS A 207 -5.34 4.61 17.27
N ARG A 208 -5.28 5.77 17.93
CA ARG A 208 -6.20 6.88 17.65
C ARG A 208 -6.21 7.11 16.13
N PRO A 209 -7.36 7.02 15.45
CA PRO A 209 -7.44 7.30 14.03
C PRO A 209 -6.96 8.74 13.80
N ALA A 210 -6.16 8.95 12.75
CA ALA A 210 -5.67 10.27 12.41
C ALA A 210 -6.86 11.22 12.21
N ALA A 211 -6.74 12.46 12.69
CA ALA A 211 -7.72 13.49 12.37
C ALA A 211 -7.65 13.82 10.86
N PRO A 212 -8.75 14.32 10.26
CA PRO A 212 -8.75 14.78 8.88
C PRO A 212 -7.57 15.71 8.60
N TYR A 213 -6.83 15.47 7.52
CA TYR A 213 -5.69 16.28 7.09
C TYR A 213 -4.46 16.29 8.02
N GLU A 214 -4.47 15.52 9.13
CA GLU A 214 -3.38 15.46 10.11
C GLU A 214 -2.20 14.63 9.60
N ALA A 215 -2.51 13.50 8.96
CA ALA A 215 -1.51 12.52 8.56
C ALA A 215 -1.63 12.20 7.08
N TRP A 216 -0.52 12.34 6.36
CA TRP A 216 -0.45 12.03 4.94
C TRP A 216 0.35 10.75 4.70
N GLU A 217 -0.01 10.02 3.66
CA GLU A 217 0.71 8.84 3.20
C GLU A 217 1.20 9.07 1.78
N LEU A 218 2.48 8.81 1.55
CA LEU A 218 3.11 8.89 0.23
C LEU A 218 3.68 7.53 -0.17
N ASP A 219 3.42 7.17 -1.42
CA ASP A 219 3.90 5.93 -2.00
C ASP A 219 4.15 6.06 -3.51
N GLU A 220 4.97 5.17 -4.01
CA GLU A 220 5.36 5.05 -5.42
C GLU A 220 4.82 3.72 -5.96
N ASN A 221 4.11 3.77 -7.08
CA ASN A 221 3.63 2.57 -7.75
C ASN A 221 4.05 2.53 -9.21
N THR A 222 4.41 1.34 -9.68
CA THR A 222 4.68 1.09 -11.09
C THR A 222 3.39 1.13 -11.90
N ILE A 223 3.43 1.77 -13.08
CA ILE A 223 2.32 1.67 -14.03
C ILE A 223 2.52 0.46 -14.93
N ASP A 224 1.57 -0.46 -14.88
CA ASP A 224 1.59 -1.71 -15.67
C ASP A 224 0.97 -1.57 -17.07
N VAL A 225 1.20 -0.44 -17.74
CA VAL A 225 0.78 -0.19 -19.13
C VAL A 225 1.98 0.21 -19.98
N GLU A 226 2.11 -0.42 -21.15
CA GLU A 226 3.07 -0.03 -22.18
C GLU A 226 2.50 1.16 -22.98
N ALA A 227 2.96 2.37 -22.65
CA ALA A 227 2.59 3.60 -23.33
C ALA A 227 3.54 3.92 -24.49
N ILE A 228 3.06 4.76 -25.42
CA ILE A 228 3.86 5.31 -26.51
C ILE A 228 4.04 6.81 -26.36
N TYR A 229 5.04 7.32 -27.05
CA TYR A 229 5.18 8.74 -27.31
C TYR A 229 5.13 9.01 -28.81
N GLU A 230 4.29 9.94 -29.23
CA GLU A 230 4.16 10.35 -30.63
C GLU A 230 5.13 11.53 -30.89
N VAL A 231 6.16 11.30 -31.72
CA VAL A 231 7.10 12.35 -32.14
C VAL A 231 6.81 12.73 -33.59
N PRO A 232 6.67 14.02 -33.93
CA PRO A 232 6.56 14.41 -35.34
C PRO A 232 7.89 14.14 -36.07
N ASN A 233 7.81 13.45 -37.19
CA ASN A 233 8.94 13.14 -38.06
C ASN A 233 9.24 14.31 -39.02
N ALA A 234 10.37 14.22 -39.74
CA ALA A 234 10.79 15.26 -40.68
C ALA A 234 9.84 15.45 -41.89
N ASN A 235 8.94 14.50 -42.14
CA ASN A 235 7.97 14.52 -43.22
C ASN A 235 6.60 15.08 -42.79
N GLY A 236 6.42 15.41 -41.49
CA GLY A 236 5.15 15.87 -40.94
C GLY A 236 4.21 14.75 -40.47
N ASP A 237 4.61 13.48 -40.54
CA ASP A 237 3.89 12.36 -39.93
C ASP A 237 4.36 12.13 -38.48
N TRP A 238 3.77 11.17 -37.78
CA TRP A 238 4.14 10.80 -36.41
C TRP A 238 4.93 9.49 -36.38
N GLU A 239 6.03 9.47 -35.62
CA GLU A 239 6.77 8.28 -35.25
C GLU A 239 6.44 7.93 -33.80
N GLU A 240 5.97 6.70 -33.58
CA GLU A 240 5.58 6.21 -32.26
C GLU A 240 6.74 5.49 -31.60
N ILE A 241 7.12 5.96 -30.42
CA ILE A 241 8.26 5.43 -29.69
C ILE A 241 7.76 4.73 -28.43
N GLU A 242 8.06 3.44 -28.34
CA GLU A 242 7.72 2.62 -27.17
C GLU A 242 8.50 3.09 -25.93
N LEU A 243 7.77 3.32 -24.84
CA LEU A 243 8.34 3.76 -23.57
C LEU A 243 8.64 2.58 -22.63
N ARG A 244 9.67 2.75 -21.80
CA ARG A 244 9.90 1.89 -20.63
C ARG A 244 8.81 2.15 -19.58
N ARG A 245 8.54 1.16 -18.71
CA ARG A 245 7.64 1.29 -17.55
C ARG A 245 7.92 2.58 -16.76
N ALA A 246 6.87 3.35 -16.52
CA ALA A 246 6.87 4.60 -15.75
C ALA A 246 6.31 4.39 -14.33
N PHE A 247 6.50 5.37 -13.47
CA PHE A 247 6.05 5.32 -12.07
C PHE A 247 5.08 6.46 -11.78
N VAL A 248 4.23 6.27 -10.79
CA VAL A 248 3.39 7.32 -10.23
C VAL A 248 3.73 7.47 -8.77
N ILE A 249 3.96 8.72 -8.35
CA ILE A 249 4.03 9.08 -6.94
C ILE A 249 2.75 9.81 -6.56
N ARG A 250 2.20 9.47 -5.39
CA ARG A 250 0.92 10.01 -4.90
C ARG A 250 1.01 10.36 -3.43
N ALA A 251 0.33 11.44 -3.05
CA ALA A 251 0.10 11.81 -1.66
C ALA A 251 -1.41 11.73 -1.35
N LEU A 252 -1.78 11.13 -0.22
CA LEU A 252 -3.16 11.09 0.27
C LEU A 252 -3.28 11.44 1.74
N ASP A 253 -4.44 11.95 2.13
CA ASP A 253 -4.84 12.10 3.52
C ASP A 253 -5.37 10.76 4.08
N VAL A 254 -4.75 10.26 5.14
CA VAL A 254 -5.07 8.93 5.72
C VAL A 254 -6.49 8.88 6.27
N ALA A 255 -6.96 9.98 6.88
CA ALA A 255 -8.23 10.02 7.58
C ALA A 255 -9.45 10.03 6.63
N THR A 256 -9.34 10.71 5.48
CA THR A 256 -10.44 10.82 4.51
C THR A 256 -10.23 10.02 3.24
N GLY A 257 -9.01 9.58 2.95
CA GLY A 257 -8.62 8.97 1.68
C GLY A 257 -8.57 9.97 0.51
N ALA A 258 -8.59 11.27 0.79
CA ALA A 258 -8.49 12.32 -0.22
C ALA A 258 -7.09 12.31 -0.86
N LYS A 259 -7.04 12.32 -2.19
CA LYS A 259 -5.81 12.43 -2.96
C LYS A 259 -5.41 13.90 -2.97
N LEU A 260 -4.19 14.18 -2.57
CA LEU A 260 -3.68 15.55 -2.38
C LEU A 260 -2.92 16.03 -3.60
N ALA A 261 -2.11 15.16 -4.18
CA ALA A 261 -1.45 15.34 -5.47
C ALA A 261 -1.08 13.98 -6.07
N ASN A 262 -0.89 13.96 -7.38
CA ASN A 262 -0.46 12.81 -8.16
C ASN A 262 0.55 13.29 -9.20
N ARG A 263 1.58 12.49 -9.49
CA ARG A 263 2.56 12.83 -10.52
C ARG A 263 3.03 11.60 -11.27
N LEU A 264 2.90 11.63 -12.59
CA LEU A 264 3.56 10.69 -13.49
C LEU A 264 5.05 11.01 -13.59
N VAL A 265 5.90 10.03 -13.29
CA VAL A 265 7.35 10.14 -13.37
C VAL A 265 7.84 9.34 -14.58
N LEU A 266 8.24 10.06 -15.63
CA LEU A 266 8.90 9.50 -16.82
C LEU A 266 10.40 9.32 -16.56
N ALA A 267 10.72 8.40 -15.65
CA ALA A 267 12.09 8.00 -15.34
C ALA A 267 12.11 6.56 -14.79
N PRO A 268 13.27 5.89 -14.73
CA PRO A 268 13.38 4.53 -14.19
C PRO A 268 13.08 4.38 -12.69
N GLN A 269 13.01 5.50 -11.94
CA GLN A 269 12.67 5.57 -10.51
C GLN A 269 12.33 7.02 -10.14
N ALA A 270 11.50 7.24 -9.12
CA ALA A 270 11.27 8.57 -8.56
C ALA A 270 12.54 9.16 -7.90
N SER A 271 12.70 10.48 -8.01
CA SER A 271 13.79 11.24 -7.37
C SER A 271 13.30 12.10 -6.21
N ALA A 272 14.22 12.58 -5.38
CA ALA A 272 13.89 13.46 -4.25
C ALA A 272 13.30 14.79 -4.74
N GLU A 273 13.69 15.24 -5.94
CA GLU A 273 13.11 16.39 -6.59
C GLU A 273 11.65 16.16 -7.03
N ASP A 274 11.30 14.96 -7.51
CA ASP A 274 9.91 14.63 -7.85
C ASP A 274 9.01 14.65 -6.61
N VAL A 275 9.50 14.10 -5.49
CA VAL A 275 8.79 14.13 -4.20
C VAL A 275 8.63 15.58 -3.71
N ALA A 276 9.67 16.40 -3.81
CA ALA A 276 9.58 17.82 -3.43
C ALA A 276 8.54 18.58 -4.28
N ILE A 277 8.47 18.29 -5.58
CA ILE A 277 7.45 18.86 -6.48
C ILE A 277 6.05 18.38 -6.08
N LEU A 278 5.87 17.08 -5.84
CA LEU A 278 4.60 16.50 -5.39
C LEU A 278 4.11 17.15 -4.08
N LEU A 279 5.00 17.34 -3.10
CA LEU A 279 4.68 17.99 -1.83
C LEU A 279 4.30 19.46 -2.02
N TRP A 280 4.97 20.19 -2.92
CA TRP A 280 4.58 21.55 -3.27
C TRP A 280 3.19 21.57 -3.90
N ASP A 281 2.96 20.73 -4.91
CA ASP A 281 1.71 20.63 -5.65
C ASP A 281 0.53 20.28 -4.72
N ALA A 282 0.75 19.37 -3.76
CA ALA A 282 -0.24 18.98 -2.74
C ALA A 282 -0.73 20.14 -1.87
N ILE A 283 0.14 21.12 -1.57
CA ILE A 283 -0.21 22.27 -0.74
C ILE A 283 -0.59 23.50 -1.57
N SER A 284 -0.03 23.70 -2.76
CA SER A 284 -0.28 24.87 -3.60
C SER A 284 -1.59 24.76 -4.37
N GLY A 285 -2.01 23.52 -4.64
CA GLY A 285 -3.10 23.17 -5.54
C GLY A 285 -2.57 22.81 -6.93
N VAL A 286 -3.11 21.74 -7.52
CA VAL A 286 -2.87 21.32 -8.90
C VAL A 286 -4.02 21.83 -9.78
N THR A 287 -3.67 22.44 -10.91
CA THR A 287 -4.62 22.88 -11.92
C THR A 287 -4.63 21.90 -13.10
N PHE A 288 -5.81 21.66 -13.65
CA PHE A 288 -5.97 20.83 -14.85
C PHE A 288 -5.82 21.67 -16.10
N ASP A 289 -5.29 21.05 -17.15
CA ASP A 289 -5.22 21.62 -18.48
C ASP A 289 -6.64 21.89 -19.04
N ALA A 290 -6.78 22.93 -19.86
CA ALA A 290 -8.04 23.31 -20.49
C ALA A 290 -8.60 22.17 -21.34
N ASP A 291 -7.73 21.44 -22.04
CA ASP A 291 -8.09 20.27 -22.84
C ASP A 291 -8.68 19.13 -21.98
N ALA A 292 -8.19 18.93 -20.75
CA ALA A 292 -8.71 17.90 -19.86
C ALA A 292 -10.13 18.21 -19.40
N THR A 293 -10.39 19.50 -19.21
CA THR A 293 -11.72 20.03 -18.88
C THR A 293 -12.65 19.92 -20.09
N ALA A 294 -12.16 20.26 -21.29
CA ALA A 294 -12.92 20.19 -22.54
C ALA A 294 -13.29 18.75 -22.94
N ALA A 295 -12.42 17.77 -22.64
CA ALA A 295 -12.67 16.36 -22.91
C ALA A 295 -13.72 15.69 -22.00
N GLY A 296 -14.32 16.43 -21.05
CA GLY A 296 -15.37 15.90 -20.16
C GLY A 296 -14.89 14.80 -19.20
N LEU A 297 -13.58 14.73 -18.93
CA LEU A 297 -12.97 13.68 -18.09
C LEU A 297 -13.13 13.91 -16.58
N LEU A 298 -13.59 15.10 -16.18
CA LEU A 298 -13.73 15.50 -14.78
C LEU A 298 -15.20 15.51 -14.36
N GLU A 299 -15.49 14.88 -13.24
CA GLU A 299 -16.80 14.94 -12.59
C GLU A 299 -17.07 16.35 -12.05
N ASN A 300 -18.35 16.67 -11.84
CA ASN A 300 -18.74 17.97 -11.27
C ASN A 300 -18.14 18.15 -9.87
N GLY A 301 -17.34 19.21 -9.70
CA GLY A 301 -16.65 19.51 -8.44
C GLY A 301 -15.43 18.63 -8.14
N ALA A 302 -14.96 17.83 -9.12
CA ALA A 302 -13.72 17.08 -9.03
C ALA A 302 -12.49 18.01 -8.93
N GLY A 303 -11.49 17.56 -8.18
CA GLY A 303 -10.23 18.26 -8.06
C GLY A 303 -9.43 17.87 -6.82
N TYR A 304 -8.28 18.51 -6.67
CA TYR A 304 -7.42 18.32 -5.49
C TYR A 304 -7.82 19.27 -4.35
N PRO A 305 -7.75 18.84 -3.08
CA PRO A 305 -8.24 19.62 -1.94
C PRO A 305 -7.68 21.05 -1.85
N ALA A 306 -6.38 21.25 -2.06
CA ALA A 306 -5.77 22.59 -1.99
C ALA A 306 -6.19 23.51 -3.14
N ALA A 307 -6.63 22.96 -4.28
CA ALA A 307 -7.16 23.72 -5.41
C ALA A 307 -8.65 24.03 -5.26
N THR A 308 -9.44 23.10 -4.72
CA THR A 308 -10.91 23.22 -4.62
C THR A 308 -11.41 23.82 -3.31
N ILE A 309 -10.62 23.75 -2.24
CA ILE A 309 -10.96 24.26 -0.90
C ILE A 309 -9.93 25.33 -0.50
N PRO A 310 -10.24 26.63 -0.67
CA PRO A 310 -9.28 27.71 -0.39
C PRO A 310 -8.68 27.68 1.02
N ALA A 311 -9.44 27.23 2.02
CA ALA A 311 -9.00 27.08 3.40
C ALA A 311 -7.94 25.96 3.61
N LEU A 312 -7.70 25.09 2.62
CA LEU A 312 -6.64 24.07 2.69
C LEU A 312 -5.39 24.46 1.90
N ARG A 313 -5.43 25.59 1.17
CA ARG A 313 -4.27 26.03 0.40
C ARG A 313 -3.14 26.42 1.35
N PHE A 314 -1.97 25.83 1.12
CA PHE A 314 -0.78 25.91 1.96
C PHE A 314 -0.92 25.30 3.35
N ALA A 315 -1.95 24.49 3.60
CA ALA A 315 -2.06 23.70 4.82
C ALA A 315 -1.10 22.50 4.76
N VAL A 316 -0.43 22.19 5.87
CA VAL A 316 0.58 21.13 5.98
C VAL A 316 0.15 20.07 7.02
N PRO A 317 0.57 18.80 6.84
CA PRO A 317 0.30 17.74 7.82
C PRO A 317 1.21 17.86 9.04
N THR A 318 0.86 17.16 10.12
CA THR A 318 1.76 16.96 11.28
C THR A 318 2.53 15.65 11.20
N ILE A 319 2.04 14.68 10.44
CA ILE A 319 2.64 13.34 10.28
C ILE A 319 2.68 12.99 8.80
N ILE A 320 3.80 12.41 8.35
CA ILE A 320 3.92 11.83 7.01
C ILE A 320 4.42 10.40 7.11
N TYR A 321 3.66 9.49 6.50
CA TYR A 321 4.06 8.11 6.26
C TYR A 321 4.77 8.01 4.92
N LEU A 322 5.99 7.46 4.93
CA LEU A 322 6.80 7.20 3.73
C LEU A 322 7.11 5.71 3.62
N ASP A 323 7.11 5.18 2.39
CA ASP A 323 7.69 3.86 2.12
C ASP A 323 9.22 3.88 2.27
N ASN A 324 9.84 2.73 2.56
CA ASN A 324 11.29 2.61 2.73
C ASN A 324 12.06 2.92 1.43
N ALA A 325 11.51 2.62 0.25
CA ALA A 325 12.13 3.01 -1.03
C ALA A 325 12.19 4.54 -1.17
N LEU A 326 11.10 5.24 -0.83
CA LEU A 326 11.04 6.70 -0.76
C LEU A 326 11.82 7.27 0.44
N ALA A 327 12.00 6.50 1.51
CA ALA A 327 12.84 6.89 2.65
C ALA A 327 14.34 6.85 2.31
N HIS A 328 14.74 6.01 1.34
CA HIS A 328 16.07 6.05 0.75
C HIS A 328 16.30 7.30 -0.12
N LEU A 329 15.25 8.05 -0.50
CA LEU A 329 15.38 9.40 -1.04
C LEU A 329 15.75 10.38 0.09
N ALA A 330 17.07 10.47 0.26
CA ALA A 330 17.91 11.25 1.17
C ALA A 330 17.40 12.59 1.71
N ASP A 331 18.02 13.00 2.83
CA ASP A 331 18.22 14.35 3.43
C ASP A 331 17.28 15.50 3.03
N HIS A 332 17.10 15.73 1.74
CA HIS A 332 16.21 16.73 1.18
C HIS A 332 14.76 16.53 1.59
N VAL A 333 14.20 15.32 1.39
CA VAL A 333 12.80 15.05 1.75
C VAL A 333 12.62 15.17 3.26
N ASN A 334 13.57 14.64 4.04
CA ASN A 334 13.60 14.81 5.50
C ASN A 334 13.65 16.29 5.92
N TYR A 335 14.45 17.12 5.25
CA TYR A 335 14.52 18.56 5.49
C TYR A 335 13.17 19.25 5.24
N LEU A 336 12.49 18.91 4.14
CA LEU A 336 11.16 19.47 3.85
C LEU A 336 10.14 19.10 4.93
N ILE A 337 10.11 17.84 5.33
CA ILE A 337 9.09 17.37 6.27
C ILE A 337 9.39 17.88 7.68
N LYS A 338 10.63 17.75 8.16
CA LYS A 338 11.01 18.10 9.53
C LYS A 338 11.30 19.59 9.72
N ASP A 339 12.16 20.16 8.89
CA ASP A 339 12.69 21.52 9.10
C ASP A 339 11.80 22.60 8.47
N LEU A 340 11.21 22.32 7.30
CA LEU A 340 10.32 23.29 6.63
C LEU A 340 8.89 23.23 7.20
N TRP A 341 8.31 22.03 7.33
CA TRP A 341 6.92 21.85 7.78
C TRP A 341 6.77 21.65 9.30
N GLY A 342 7.81 21.20 10.00
CA GLY A 342 7.68 20.83 11.42
C GLY A 342 6.95 19.51 11.66
N ALA A 343 6.80 18.68 10.62
CA ALA A 343 6.07 17.42 10.64
C ALA A 343 6.99 16.23 11.03
N LYS A 344 6.37 15.17 11.54
CA LYS A 344 7.06 13.93 11.92
C LYS A 344 7.00 12.92 10.78
N VAL A 345 8.17 12.40 10.39
CA VAL A 345 8.27 11.27 9.47
C VAL A 345 8.04 9.97 10.25
N LYS A 346 7.10 9.15 9.79
CA LYS A 346 6.91 7.77 10.24
C LYS A 346 7.25 6.83 9.10
N LEU A 347 8.23 5.97 9.31
CA LEU A 347 8.56 4.89 8.39
C LEU A 347 7.72 3.69 8.77
N GLY A 348 6.96 3.16 7.82
CA GLY A 348 6.27 1.88 8.04
C GLY A 348 7.28 0.78 8.35
N ARG A 349 6.98 -0.09 9.32
CA ARG A 349 7.85 -1.23 9.64
C ARG A 349 8.05 -2.08 8.37
N PRO A 350 9.29 -2.44 7.99
CA PRO A 350 9.54 -3.27 6.80
C PRO A 350 8.71 -4.56 6.86
N GLY A 351 7.94 -4.83 5.80
CA GLY A 351 7.10 -6.03 5.73
C GLY A 351 5.86 -6.00 6.62
N THR A 352 5.23 -4.85 6.85
CA THR A 352 3.92 -4.77 7.51
C THR A 352 2.91 -4.06 6.60
N PRO A 353 2.22 -4.81 5.71
CA PRO A 353 1.31 -4.23 4.70
C PRO A 353 0.17 -3.40 5.30
N GLN A 354 -0.22 -3.70 6.53
CA GLN A 354 -1.44 -3.15 7.13
C GLN A 354 -1.32 -1.70 7.60
N GLU A 355 -0.11 -1.17 7.84
CA GLU A 355 0.07 0.27 8.14
C GLU A 355 -0.14 1.15 6.89
N ARG A 356 -0.20 0.55 5.69
CA ARG A 356 -0.21 1.21 4.38
C ARG A 356 -1.38 0.80 3.47
N SER A 357 -2.40 0.22 4.09
CA SER A 357 -3.53 -0.38 3.37
C SER A 357 -4.33 0.61 2.52
N HIS A 358 -4.26 1.92 2.80
CA HIS A 358 -5.04 2.93 2.08
C HIS A 358 -4.46 3.23 0.69
N ILE A 359 -3.16 3.49 0.59
CA ILE A 359 -2.52 3.81 -0.70
C ILE A 359 -2.42 2.57 -1.60
N GLU A 360 -2.07 1.42 -1.03
CA GLU A 360 -1.95 0.15 -1.76
C GLU A 360 -3.31 -0.29 -2.33
N ALA A 361 -4.38 -0.16 -1.53
CA ALA A 361 -5.74 -0.43 -2.01
C ALA A 361 -6.14 0.55 -3.13
N ASP A 362 -5.77 1.84 -3.02
CA ASP A 362 -6.06 2.83 -4.04
C ASP A 362 -5.35 2.53 -5.36
N PHE A 363 -4.07 2.16 -5.33
CA PHE A 363 -3.33 1.74 -6.51
C PHE A 363 -3.89 0.47 -7.13
N SER A 364 -4.28 -0.52 -6.31
CA SER A 364 -4.95 -1.73 -6.80
C SER A 364 -6.28 -1.42 -7.51
N VAL A 365 -7.08 -0.50 -6.94
CA VAL A 365 -8.34 -0.07 -7.55
C VAL A 365 -8.09 0.73 -8.84
N GLN A 366 -7.10 1.62 -8.87
CA GLN A 366 -6.68 2.34 -10.07
C GLN A 366 -6.23 1.39 -11.17
N ALA A 367 -5.40 0.40 -10.83
CA ALA A 367 -4.91 -0.59 -11.75
C ALA A 367 -6.09 -1.32 -12.42
N ARG A 368 -7.03 -1.83 -11.62
CA ARG A 368 -8.20 -2.56 -12.11
C ARG A 368 -9.18 -1.70 -12.93
N ARG A 369 -9.46 -0.48 -12.47
CA ARG A 369 -10.53 0.37 -13.05
C ARG A 369 -10.09 1.23 -14.22
N LEU A 370 -8.81 1.60 -14.29
CA LEU A 370 -8.27 2.45 -15.33
C LEU A 370 -7.21 1.72 -16.15
N ILE A 371 -6.10 1.35 -15.53
CA ILE A 371 -4.90 0.86 -16.23
C ILE A 371 -5.17 -0.42 -17.02
N HIS A 372 -5.86 -1.40 -16.42
CA HIS A 372 -6.18 -2.68 -17.07
C HIS A 372 -7.26 -2.56 -18.15
N GLN A 373 -7.93 -1.42 -18.27
CA GLN A 373 -8.89 -1.16 -19.36
C GLN A 373 -8.21 -0.54 -20.59
N LEU A 374 -6.95 -0.09 -20.46
CA LEU A 374 -6.21 0.54 -21.54
C LEU A 374 -5.55 -0.51 -22.46
N PRO A 375 -5.48 -0.25 -23.77
CA PRO A 375 -4.72 -1.09 -24.70
C PRO A 375 -3.23 -1.10 -24.33
N GLY A 376 -2.59 -2.27 -24.38
CA GLY A 376 -1.18 -2.44 -24.00
C GLY A 376 -0.95 -2.64 -22.50
N THR A 377 -1.98 -2.99 -21.72
CA THR A 377 -1.82 -3.39 -20.32
C THR A 377 -1.00 -4.68 -20.18
N THR A 378 -0.08 -4.70 -19.22
CA THR A 378 0.74 -5.88 -18.88
C THR A 378 0.16 -6.73 -17.76
N GLY A 379 -0.99 -6.31 -17.20
CA GLY A 379 -1.65 -6.98 -16.07
C GLY A 379 -0.85 -6.86 -14.77
N THR A 380 -1.27 -7.63 -13.77
CA THR A 380 -0.72 -7.59 -12.40
C THR A 380 0.52 -8.45 -12.18
N GLY A 381 0.94 -9.24 -13.18
CA GLY A 381 2.08 -10.14 -13.06
C GLY A 381 2.52 -10.78 -14.38
N PRO A 382 3.65 -11.52 -14.37
CA PRO A 382 4.24 -12.08 -15.59
C PRO A 382 3.37 -13.14 -16.29
N GLU A 383 2.55 -13.87 -15.54
CA GLU A 383 1.63 -14.93 -16.01
C GLU A 383 0.18 -14.43 -16.17
N ASP A 384 -0.06 -13.11 -16.11
CA ASP A 384 -1.41 -12.58 -16.19
C ASP A 384 -2.00 -12.78 -17.60
N PRO A 385 -3.15 -13.49 -17.74
CA PRO A 385 -3.78 -13.74 -19.03
C PRO A 385 -4.09 -12.46 -19.81
N LEU A 386 -4.33 -11.34 -19.11
CA LEU A 386 -4.58 -10.03 -19.71
C LEU A 386 -3.43 -9.57 -20.62
N ARG A 387 -2.20 -9.99 -20.32
CA ARG A 387 -1.01 -9.62 -21.11
C ARG A 387 -1.04 -10.21 -22.52
N GLN A 388 -1.59 -11.41 -22.70
CA GLN A 388 -1.71 -12.03 -24.03
C GLN A 388 -2.93 -11.49 -24.78
N SER A 389 -4.04 -11.23 -24.09
CA SER A 389 -5.28 -10.76 -24.72
C SER A 389 -5.29 -9.26 -25.05
N ALA A 390 -4.53 -8.45 -24.31
CA ALA A 390 -4.41 -7.00 -24.51
C ALA A 390 -3.08 -6.58 -25.17
N ALA A 391 -2.32 -7.55 -25.70
CA ALA A 391 -1.14 -7.29 -26.50
C ALA A 391 -1.57 -6.61 -27.81
N VAL A 392 -1.30 -5.31 -27.92
CA VAL A 392 -1.60 -4.53 -29.12
C VAL A 392 -0.31 -4.04 -29.76
N GLY A 393 -0.34 -3.87 -31.09
CA GLY A 393 0.77 -3.28 -31.83
C GLY A 393 1.11 -1.89 -31.29
N ILE A 394 2.32 -1.41 -31.56
CA ILE A 394 2.80 -0.10 -31.06
C ILE A 394 1.80 1.02 -31.39
N LYS A 395 1.15 0.95 -32.57
CA LYS A 395 0.17 1.89 -33.12
C LYS A 395 -1.13 2.06 -32.35
N ASP A 396 -1.48 1.09 -31.53
CA ASP A 396 -2.76 1.08 -30.82
C ASP A 396 -2.57 1.33 -29.31
N ARG A 397 -1.35 1.69 -28.88
CA ARG A 397 -1.01 1.96 -27.48
C ARG A 397 -1.38 3.40 -27.09
N VAL A 398 -1.53 3.63 -25.79
CA VAL A 398 -1.95 4.95 -25.28
C VAL A 398 -0.79 5.95 -25.29
N PRO A 399 -0.97 7.16 -25.86
CA PRO A 399 0.01 8.25 -25.77
C PRO A 399 0.24 8.71 -24.33
N VAL A 400 1.50 8.99 -23.97
CA VAL A 400 1.88 9.29 -22.58
C VAL A 400 1.15 10.51 -21.98
N HIS A 401 0.89 11.54 -22.79
CA HIS A 401 0.19 12.74 -22.34
C HIS A 401 -1.27 12.43 -21.97
N ARG A 402 -1.91 11.52 -22.71
CA ARG A 402 -3.28 11.05 -22.40
C ARG A 402 -3.28 10.19 -21.15
N LEU A 403 -2.26 9.34 -20.97
CA LEU A 403 -2.09 8.55 -19.74
C LEU A 403 -1.90 9.45 -18.50
N ALA A 404 -1.03 10.46 -18.58
CA ALA A 404 -0.82 11.43 -17.50
C ALA A 404 -2.13 12.13 -17.12
N ARG A 405 -2.84 12.63 -18.13
CA ARG A 405 -4.15 13.28 -17.97
C ARG A 405 -5.19 12.35 -17.34
N ALA A 406 -5.30 11.12 -17.82
CA ALA A 406 -6.25 10.13 -17.30
C ALA A 406 -5.97 9.78 -15.82
N LEU A 407 -4.69 9.65 -15.44
CA LEU A 407 -4.28 9.41 -14.06
C LEU A 407 -4.65 10.57 -13.13
N ASP A 408 -4.40 11.81 -13.54
CA ASP A 408 -4.74 12.99 -12.74
C ASP A 408 -6.26 13.19 -12.63
N CYS A 409 -7.01 13.02 -13.73
CA CYS A 409 -8.47 13.07 -13.71
C CYS A 409 -9.06 11.97 -12.82
N TYR A 410 -8.52 10.76 -12.85
CA TYR A 410 -8.94 9.67 -11.95
C TYR A 410 -8.81 10.07 -10.47
N CYS A 411 -7.68 10.66 -10.09
CA CYS A 411 -7.46 11.11 -8.71
C CYS A 411 -8.42 12.23 -8.29
N ALA A 412 -8.63 13.22 -9.17
CA ALA A 412 -9.58 14.30 -8.93
C ALA A 412 -11.03 13.81 -8.82
N ASN A 413 -11.44 12.86 -9.66
CA ASN A 413 -12.78 12.29 -9.62
C ASN A 413 -12.98 11.44 -8.35
N ALA A 414 -11.96 10.67 -7.95
CA ALA A 414 -11.99 9.90 -6.70
C ALA A 414 -12.21 10.79 -5.46
N ASN A 415 -11.83 12.06 -5.52
CA ASN A 415 -12.07 13.04 -4.46
C ASN A 415 -13.50 13.59 -4.42
N ALA A 416 -14.23 13.54 -5.54
CA ALA A 416 -15.63 13.93 -5.65
C ALA A 416 -16.62 12.76 -5.46
N LEU A 417 -16.13 11.51 -5.51
CA LEU A 417 -16.96 10.32 -5.37
C LEU A 417 -16.93 9.75 -3.94
N PRO A 418 -18.01 9.08 -3.48
CA PRO A 418 -18.06 8.46 -2.16
C PRO A 418 -16.92 7.45 -1.90
N ALA A 419 -16.26 7.57 -0.75
CA ALA A 419 -15.18 6.67 -0.35
C ALA A 419 -15.42 6.07 1.04
N ALA A 420 -15.01 4.81 1.25
CA ALA A 420 -15.13 4.14 2.54
C ALA A 420 -14.33 4.84 3.64
N ALA A 421 -13.11 5.29 3.34
CA ALA A 421 -12.27 6.06 4.26
C ALA A 421 -12.94 7.38 4.72
N ALA A 422 -13.70 8.02 3.83
CA ALA A 422 -14.48 9.21 4.14
C ALA A 422 -15.85 8.90 4.79
N GLY A 423 -16.14 7.65 5.17
CA GLY A 423 -17.44 7.26 5.73
C GLY A 423 -18.58 7.35 4.71
N HIS A 424 -18.34 6.89 3.48
CA HIS A 424 -19.29 6.82 2.37
C HIS A 424 -19.85 8.17 1.88
N ILE A 425 -19.09 9.25 2.09
CA ILE A 425 -19.29 10.53 1.39
C ILE A 425 -18.04 10.87 0.58
N ALA A 426 -18.14 11.88 -0.29
CA ALA A 426 -16.99 12.33 -1.07
C ALA A 426 -15.87 12.87 -0.15
N PRO A 427 -14.59 12.53 -0.38
CA PRO A 427 -13.48 13.06 0.42
C PRO A 427 -13.45 14.59 0.51
N LEU A 428 -13.73 15.32 -0.59
CA LEU A 428 -13.82 16.78 -0.56
C LEU A 428 -14.94 17.28 0.35
N GLU A 429 -16.09 16.61 0.31
CA GLU A 429 -17.23 16.96 1.15
C GLU A 429 -16.94 16.65 2.63
N ARG A 430 -16.25 15.54 2.92
CA ARG A 430 -15.79 15.23 4.27
C ARG A 430 -14.86 16.31 4.81
N LEU A 431 -13.87 16.76 4.02
CA LEU A 431 -12.96 17.83 4.41
C LEU A 431 -13.68 19.15 4.66
N LYS A 432 -14.64 19.54 3.79
CA LYS A 432 -15.48 20.73 3.98
C LYS A 432 -16.28 20.65 5.29
N ARG A 433 -16.90 19.50 5.58
CA ARG A 433 -17.65 19.28 6.83
C ARG A 433 -16.74 19.34 8.06
N SER A 434 -15.54 18.76 7.96
CA SER A 434 -14.56 18.80 9.05
C SER A 434 -14.05 20.21 9.33
N LEU A 435 -13.89 21.05 8.31
CA LEU A 435 -13.58 22.48 8.49
C LEU A 435 -14.75 23.20 9.18
N ALA A 436 -15.98 22.99 8.69
CA ALA A 436 -17.17 23.65 9.22
C ALA A 436 -17.46 23.26 10.69
N SER A 437 -17.19 22.01 11.08
CA SER A 437 -17.37 21.53 12.45
C SER A 437 -16.21 21.85 13.39
N GLY A 438 -15.09 22.38 12.88
CA GLY A 438 -13.85 22.59 13.64
C GLY A 438 -13.07 21.31 13.94
N ALA A 439 -13.49 20.14 13.42
CA ALA A 439 -12.74 18.89 13.54
C ALA A 439 -11.41 18.91 12.75
N LEU A 440 -11.32 19.75 11.72
CA LEU A 440 -10.11 20.08 10.98
C LEU A 440 -9.73 21.52 11.26
N ALA A 441 -8.60 21.71 11.94
CA ALA A 441 -7.96 23.01 12.14
C ALA A 441 -6.63 23.03 11.34
N PRO A 442 -6.61 23.60 10.12
CA PRO A 442 -5.42 23.57 9.28
C PRO A 442 -4.24 24.33 9.89
N ILE A 443 -3.06 23.74 9.81
CA ILE A 443 -1.79 24.40 10.12
C ILE A 443 -1.21 24.87 8.79
N TYR A 444 -0.90 26.16 8.66
CA TYR A 444 -0.44 26.72 7.40
C TYR A 444 1.08 26.91 7.39
N LEU A 445 1.67 26.69 6.22
CA LEU A 445 3.03 27.14 5.95
C LEU A 445 3.11 28.68 6.08
N PRO A 446 4.12 29.25 6.75
CA PRO A 446 4.33 30.70 6.83
C PRO A 446 4.37 31.37 5.46
N ALA A 447 3.81 32.58 5.35
CA ALA A 447 3.59 33.25 4.07
C ALA A 447 4.88 33.53 3.28
N ASP A 448 5.96 33.88 3.97
CA ASP A 448 7.31 34.07 3.44
C ASP A 448 7.90 32.80 2.80
N LYS A 449 7.44 31.62 3.26
CA LYS A 449 7.87 30.30 2.79
C LYS A 449 7.00 29.72 1.67
N ARG A 450 5.91 30.38 1.28
CA ARG A 450 4.97 29.92 0.22
C ARG A 450 5.50 30.18 -1.18
N ARG A 451 6.73 29.77 -1.45
CA ARG A 451 7.35 29.80 -2.79
C ARG A 451 7.98 28.44 -3.08
N PRO A 452 7.98 27.98 -4.34
CA PRO A 452 8.54 26.67 -4.70
C PRO A 452 10.04 26.57 -4.39
N HIS A 453 10.77 27.69 -4.38
CA HIS A 453 12.17 27.74 -3.98
C HIS A 453 12.43 27.21 -2.55
N TRP A 454 11.47 27.33 -1.63
CA TRP A 454 11.59 26.81 -0.27
C TRP A 454 11.50 25.29 -0.20
N PHE A 455 10.96 24.65 -1.24
CA PHE A 455 10.92 23.20 -1.42
C PHE A 455 12.25 22.64 -1.93
N SER A 456 13.30 23.46 -1.81
CA SER A 456 14.68 23.08 -2.00
C SER A 456 15.49 23.27 -0.71
N LYS A 457 16.18 22.22 -0.24
CA LYS A 457 17.20 22.31 0.82
C LYS A 457 18.26 23.33 0.39
N PRO A 458 18.64 24.29 1.25
CA PRO A 458 19.67 25.28 0.92
C PRO A 458 20.99 24.62 0.49
N TYR A 459 21.54 25.06 -0.65
CA TYR A 459 22.83 24.60 -1.16
C TYR A 459 23.91 25.66 -0.92
N PRO A 460 25.02 25.34 -0.22
CA PRO A 460 26.11 26.27 -0.06
C PRO A 460 26.84 26.46 -1.39
N VAL A 461 27.04 27.71 -1.79
CA VAL A 461 27.75 28.09 -3.01
C VAL A 461 28.75 29.20 -2.73
N PRO A 462 30.01 29.08 -3.16
CA PRO A 462 30.96 30.18 -3.11
C PRO A 462 30.69 31.16 -4.26
N VAL A 463 30.78 32.46 -3.96
CA VAL A 463 30.80 33.52 -4.98
C VAL A 463 32.15 33.52 -5.68
N LYS A 464 32.14 33.28 -7.00
CA LYS A 464 33.35 33.29 -7.82
C LYS A 464 33.49 34.61 -8.55
N VAL A 465 34.72 35.10 -8.62
CA VAL A 465 35.10 36.29 -9.40
C VAL A 465 36.36 35.98 -10.16
N ASP A 466 36.37 36.27 -11.46
CA ASP A 466 37.53 36.05 -12.33
C ASP A 466 37.80 37.31 -13.15
N LEU A 467 38.45 38.27 -12.49
CA LEU A 467 38.77 39.58 -13.06
C LEU A 467 39.75 39.48 -14.24
N ARG A 468 40.60 38.44 -14.27
CA ARG A 468 41.59 38.23 -15.35
C ARG A 468 40.90 37.99 -16.69
N ASN A 469 39.81 37.22 -16.67
CA ASN A 469 38.99 36.96 -17.86
C ASN A 469 37.80 37.95 -17.98
N GLY A 470 37.83 39.08 -17.28
CA GLY A 470 36.76 40.09 -17.29
C GLY A 470 35.43 39.62 -16.71
N ARG A 471 35.43 38.54 -15.91
CA ARG A 471 34.22 37.93 -15.35
C ARG A 471 33.88 38.55 -14.00
N ARG A 472 32.75 39.27 -13.99
CA ARG A 472 32.09 39.80 -12.79
C ARG A 472 31.60 38.67 -11.86
N PRO A 473 31.27 38.96 -10.59
CA PRO A 473 30.85 37.95 -9.63
C PRO A 473 29.67 37.09 -10.09
N TYR A 474 29.76 35.78 -9.83
CA TYR A 474 28.75 34.78 -10.15
C TYR A 474 28.81 33.61 -9.17
N ILE A 475 27.73 32.84 -9.07
CA ILE A 475 27.73 31.53 -8.37
C ILE A 475 27.59 30.41 -9.39
N ASN A 476 27.96 29.18 -9.02
CA ASN A 476 27.71 28.00 -9.85
C ASN A 476 26.70 27.10 -9.16
N TYR A 477 25.69 26.68 -9.92
CA TYR A 477 24.73 25.68 -9.48
C TYR A 477 24.40 24.77 -10.67
N LEU A 478 24.39 23.44 -10.44
CA LEU A 478 24.13 22.42 -11.47
C LEU A 478 24.80 22.71 -12.83
N TYR A 479 26.13 22.83 -12.83
CA TYR A 479 26.96 23.03 -14.02
C TYR A 479 26.77 24.36 -14.77
N GLU A 480 25.97 25.29 -14.23
CA GLU A 480 25.72 26.59 -14.85
C GLU A 480 26.09 27.76 -13.94
N ARG A 481 26.38 28.90 -14.56
CA ARG A 481 26.66 30.15 -13.85
C ARG A 481 25.37 30.91 -13.63
N TYR A 482 25.21 31.47 -12.44
CA TYR A 482 24.09 32.33 -12.09
C TYR A 482 24.59 33.68 -11.63
N THR A 483 23.92 34.74 -12.07
CA THR A 483 24.27 36.12 -11.71
C THR A 483 23.06 37.03 -11.77
N SER A 484 23.15 38.15 -11.07
CA SER A 484 22.23 39.29 -11.17
C SER A 484 23.00 40.59 -11.30
N ASP A 485 22.31 41.71 -11.55
CA ASP A 485 22.97 43.01 -11.63
C ASP A 485 23.47 43.52 -10.28
N LEU A 486 22.84 43.12 -9.18
CA LEU A 486 23.34 43.38 -7.83
C LEU A 486 24.63 42.59 -7.58
N LEU A 487 24.61 41.27 -7.82
CA LEU A 487 25.78 40.40 -7.58
C LEU A 487 26.99 40.86 -8.41
N LYS A 488 26.77 41.25 -9.67
CA LYS A 488 27.82 41.76 -10.57
C LYS A 488 28.57 42.97 -10.02
N ARG A 489 27.93 43.78 -9.15
CA ARG A 489 28.54 44.99 -8.56
C ARG A 489 29.34 44.67 -7.29
N GLN A 490 29.16 43.49 -6.71
CA GLN A 490 29.66 43.12 -5.39
C GLN A 490 30.96 42.28 -5.49
N ILE A 491 32.03 42.88 -6.01
CA ILE A 491 33.34 42.21 -6.17
C ILE A 491 33.90 41.74 -4.81
N GLY A 492 33.63 42.49 -3.74
CA GLY A 492 34.06 42.15 -2.38
C GLY A 492 33.43 40.89 -1.78
N LEU A 493 32.46 40.26 -2.47
CA LEU A 493 31.90 38.98 -2.06
C LEU A 493 32.72 37.77 -2.54
N LYS A 494 33.84 37.99 -3.25
CA LYS A 494 34.69 36.90 -3.74
C LYS A 494 35.02 35.88 -2.64
N ASP A 495 34.82 34.60 -2.97
CA ASP A 495 35.06 33.42 -2.16
C ASP A 495 34.20 33.32 -0.87
N LYS A 496 33.28 34.26 -0.64
CA LYS A 496 32.30 34.15 0.44
C LYS A 496 31.28 33.06 0.14
N GLN A 497 30.95 32.27 1.16
CA GLN A 497 29.91 31.26 1.10
C GLN A 497 28.53 31.92 1.23
N MET A 498 27.64 31.57 0.31
CA MET A 498 26.24 31.99 0.27
C MET A 498 25.36 30.76 0.06
N TRP A 499 24.05 30.92 0.16
CA TRP A 499 23.11 29.80 0.08
C TRP A 499 22.14 29.99 -1.08
N VAL A 500 21.99 28.95 -1.90
CA VAL A 500 21.05 28.96 -3.02
C VAL A 500 19.85 28.08 -2.72
N ARG A 501 18.67 28.60 -3.07
CA ARG A 501 17.40 27.87 -3.13
C ARG A 501 16.85 27.92 -4.55
N VAL A 502 16.29 26.81 -5.01
CA VAL A 502 15.85 26.66 -6.42
C VAL A 502 14.42 26.16 -6.50
N ASP A 503 13.67 26.60 -7.52
CA ASP A 503 12.47 25.87 -7.96
C ASP A 503 12.94 24.71 -8.84
N PHE A 504 12.69 23.47 -8.42
CA PHE A 504 13.10 22.30 -9.19
C PHE A 504 12.42 22.19 -10.54
N ARG A 505 11.29 22.86 -10.74
CA ARG A 505 10.54 22.87 -12.00
C ARG A 505 11.09 23.91 -12.98
N ASP A 506 11.79 24.93 -12.50
CA ASP A 506 12.33 25.99 -13.36
C ASP A 506 13.65 26.56 -12.81
N LEU A 507 14.75 26.15 -13.45
CA LEU A 507 16.11 26.56 -13.09
C LEU A 507 16.58 27.81 -13.85
N ARG A 508 15.71 28.53 -14.58
CA ARG A 508 16.09 29.81 -15.21
C ARG A 508 16.52 30.83 -14.16
N THR A 509 15.93 30.78 -12.97
CA THR A 509 16.22 31.66 -11.85
C THR A 509 16.42 30.89 -10.56
N VAL A 510 17.22 31.43 -9.65
CA VAL A 510 17.46 30.88 -8.31
C VAL A 510 17.50 32.01 -7.29
N LEU A 511 17.12 31.73 -6.04
CA LEU A 511 17.22 32.69 -4.94
C LEU A 511 18.56 32.53 -4.23
N LEU A 512 19.26 33.64 -4.00
CA LEU A 512 20.51 33.68 -3.25
C LEU A 512 20.27 34.30 -1.87
N PHE A 513 20.86 33.70 -0.85
CA PHE A 513 20.83 34.15 0.54
C PHE A 513 22.25 34.33 1.06
N ASP A 514 22.47 35.32 1.91
CA ASP A 514 23.75 35.52 2.59
C ASP A 514 24.00 34.53 3.73
N SER A 515 25.14 34.64 4.40
CA SER A 515 25.52 33.79 5.53
C SER A 515 24.60 33.95 6.75
N ASP A 516 23.92 35.09 6.86
CA ASP A 516 23.01 35.41 7.97
C ASP A 516 21.57 34.96 7.65
N GLY A 517 21.33 34.37 6.48
CA GLY A 517 20.04 33.87 6.04
C GLY A 517 19.12 34.94 5.43
N ARG A 518 19.63 36.13 5.12
CA ARG A 518 18.86 37.19 4.46
C ARG A 518 18.82 36.95 2.96
N GLU A 519 17.65 37.13 2.34
CA GLU A 519 17.51 37.08 0.89
C GLU A 519 18.36 38.20 0.27
N PHE A 520 19.32 37.83 -0.57
CA PHE A 520 20.26 38.75 -1.21
C PHE A 520 19.71 39.23 -2.56
N ASP A 521 19.41 38.30 -3.47
CA ASP A 521 18.87 38.61 -4.80
C ASP A 521 18.34 37.36 -5.52
N THR A 522 17.56 37.56 -6.57
CA THR A 522 17.20 36.53 -7.55
C THR A 522 18.24 36.51 -8.68
N LEU A 523 18.95 35.40 -8.85
CA LEU A 523 19.95 35.25 -9.89
C LEU A 523 19.37 34.55 -11.12
N ARG A 524 19.80 34.95 -12.31
CA ARG A 524 19.43 34.32 -13.58
C ARG A 524 20.56 33.44 -14.10
N ALA A 525 20.21 32.28 -14.68
CA ALA A 525 21.15 31.42 -15.37
C ALA A 525 21.82 32.15 -16.55
N ALA A 526 23.11 31.95 -16.73
CA ALA A 526 23.88 32.54 -17.81
C ALA A 526 23.57 31.89 -19.17
N GLY A 527 23.95 32.59 -20.24
CA GLY A 527 23.87 32.06 -21.60
C GLY A 527 22.45 31.75 -22.07
N LYS A 528 22.31 30.68 -22.87
CA LYS A 528 21.02 30.23 -23.42
C LYS A 528 20.12 29.60 -22.37
N TRP A 529 20.70 29.03 -21.32
CA TRP A 529 19.93 28.40 -20.26
C TRP A 529 19.00 29.37 -19.52
N GLY A 530 19.36 30.65 -19.43
CA GLY A 530 18.45 31.67 -18.91
C GLY A 530 17.28 32.04 -19.85
N ARG A 531 17.24 31.50 -21.09
CA ARG A 531 16.29 31.90 -22.14
C ARG A 531 15.12 30.94 -22.34
N PHE A 532 15.26 29.67 -21.97
CA PHE A 532 14.21 28.66 -22.11
C PHE A 532 13.94 27.97 -20.76
N PRO A 533 12.68 27.58 -20.48
CA PRO A 533 12.34 26.85 -19.26
C PRO A 533 13.03 25.50 -19.27
N HIS A 534 13.58 25.10 -18.13
CA HIS A 534 14.17 23.79 -17.94
C HIS A 534 14.26 23.47 -16.45
N ASP A 535 14.13 22.20 -16.11
CA ASP A 535 14.19 21.73 -14.73
C ASP A 535 15.53 21.06 -14.39
N VAL A 536 15.62 20.54 -13.16
CA VAL A 536 16.79 19.80 -12.68
C VAL A 536 17.07 18.55 -13.51
N ARG A 537 16.05 17.85 -13.99
CA ARG A 537 16.21 16.59 -14.74
C ARG A 537 16.83 16.86 -16.10
N ILE A 538 16.31 17.83 -16.84
CA ILE A 538 16.85 18.30 -18.13
C ILE A 538 18.30 18.75 -17.95
N ARG A 539 18.60 19.48 -16.87
CA ARG A 539 19.96 19.93 -16.57
C ARG A 539 20.93 18.78 -16.30
N LYS A 540 20.54 17.82 -15.45
CA LYS A 540 21.34 16.61 -15.14
C LYS A 540 21.52 15.74 -16.39
N LEU A 541 20.48 15.62 -17.21
CA LEU A 541 20.49 14.89 -18.47
C LEU A 541 21.50 15.47 -19.46
N HIS A 542 21.41 16.78 -19.74
CA HIS A 542 22.37 17.48 -20.60
C HIS A 542 23.80 17.29 -20.11
N ALA A 543 24.06 17.55 -18.81
CA ALA A 543 25.38 17.40 -18.23
C ALA A 543 25.92 15.96 -18.31
N ARG A 544 25.05 14.95 -18.21
CA ARG A 544 25.41 13.53 -18.36
C ARG A 544 25.78 13.20 -19.81
N LEU A 545 24.99 13.64 -20.79
CA LEU A 545 25.26 13.40 -22.21
C LEU A 545 26.47 14.17 -22.71
N LYS A 546 26.66 15.40 -22.23
CA LYS A 546 27.86 16.21 -22.49
C LYS A 546 29.14 15.51 -22.02
N ARG A 547 29.15 15.00 -20.78
CA ARG A 547 30.31 14.25 -20.25
C ARG A 547 30.65 12.99 -21.03
N LYS A 548 29.65 12.37 -21.66
CA LYS A 548 29.82 11.23 -22.56
C LYS A 548 30.24 11.62 -23.98
N GLY A 549 30.39 12.92 -24.28
CA GLY A 549 30.72 13.41 -25.61
C GLY A 549 29.58 13.34 -26.63
N ALA A 550 28.35 13.00 -26.20
CA ALA A 550 27.23 12.71 -27.10
C ALA A 550 26.52 13.94 -27.69
N LEU A 551 26.81 15.15 -27.17
CA LEU A 551 26.16 16.40 -27.59
C LEU A 551 27.01 17.24 -28.55
N GLY A 552 28.20 16.75 -28.95
CA GLY A 552 29.12 17.47 -29.84
C GLY A 552 29.82 18.67 -29.20
N ALA A 553 30.64 19.38 -29.99
CA ALA A 553 31.50 20.46 -29.53
C ALA A 553 30.76 21.75 -29.13
N ARG A 554 29.54 21.98 -29.66
CA ARG A 554 28.71 23.18 -29.41
C ARG A 554 27.59 22.98 -28.37
N ALA A 555 27.71 21.96 -27.53
CA ALA A 555 26.67 21.58 -26.57
C ALA A 555 26.25 22.71 -25.58
N ASP A 556 27.10 23.70 -25.33
CA ASP A 556 26.79 24.84 -24.45
C ASP A 556 26.21 26.05 -25.20
N ASP A 557 26.46 26.15 -26.50
CA ASP A 557 26.00 27.26 -27.34
C ASP A 557 24.51 27.11 -27.67
N GLU A 558 24.06 25.86 -27.88
CA GLU A 558 22.68 25.50 -28.21
C GLU A 558 22.21 24.28 -27.40
N PRO A 559 22.13 24.39 -26.06
CA PRO A 559 21.94 23.23 -25.19
C PRO A 559 20.64 22.47 -25.44
N LEU A 560 19.55 23.19 -25.73
CA LEU A 560 18.26 22.57 -26.03
C LEU A 560 18.27 21.86 -27.38
N ALA A 561 18.76 22.52 -28.44
CA ALA A 561 18.79 21.95 -29.78
C ALA A 561 19.70 20.72 -29.86
N CYS A 562 20.90 20.79 -29.28
CA CYS A 562 21.81 19.65 -29.20
C CYS A 562 21.21 18.48 -28.41
N LEU A 563 20.50 18.77 -27.31
CA LEU A 563 19.84 17.75 -26.51
C LEU A 563 18.70 17.07 -27.30
N LEU A 564 17.82 17.85 -27.94
CA LEU A 564 16.73 17.33 -28.78
C LEU A 564 17.27 16.48 -29.93
N ALA A 565 18.26 16.97 -30.67
CA ALA A 565 18.87 16.23 -31.78
C ALA A 565 19.48 14.90 -31.32
N CYS A 566 20.22 14.91 -30.21
CA CYS A 566 20.83 13.70 -29.63
C CYS A 566 19.78 12.67 -29.19
N LEU A 567 18.72 13.12 -28.52
CA LEU A 567 17.66 12.24 -28.04
C LEU A 567 16.82 11.67 -29.20
N ARG A 568 16.44 12.51 -30.18
CA ARG A 568 15.74 12.06 -31.40
C ARG A 568 16.50 11.00 -32.16
N ALA A 569 17.81 11.19 -32.36
CA ALA A 569 18.64 10.21 -33.06
C ALA A 569 18.75 8.86 -32.34
N ARG A 570 18.58 8.84 -31.01
CA ARG A 570 18.73 7.62 -30.19
C ARG A 570 17.42 6.94 -29.83
N ALA A 571 16.33 7.68 -29.77
CA ALA A 571 15.04 7.19 -29.33
C ALA A 571 14.51 5.96 -30.10
N PRO A 572 14.70 5.82 -31.43
CA PRO A 572 14.27 4.63 -32.18
C PRO A 572 14.98 3.33 -31.77
N HIS A 573 16.14 3.43 -31.10
CA HIS A 573 16.98 2.26 -30.76
C HIS A 573 17.24 2.11 -29.25
N ASP A 574 16.88 3.11 -28.43
CA ASP A 574 17.12 3.13 -26.99
C ASP A 574 15.86 3.61 -26.25
N ARG A 575 15.15 2.67 -25.62
CA ARG A 575 13.94 2.94 -24.83
C ARG A 575 14.15 3.95 -23.69
N ASN A 576 15.37 4.08 -23.15
CA ASN A 576 15.63 5.11 -22.14
C ASN A 576 15.77 6.49 -22.78
N ALA A 577 16.40 6.59 -23.96
CA ALA A 577 16.48 7.84 -24.71
C ALA A 577 15.08 8.29 -25.20
N ALA A 578 14.22 7.35 -25.57
CA ALA A 578 12.81 7.58 -25.86
C ALA A 578 12.05 8.20 -24.67
N LEU A 579 12.21 7.61 -23.49
CA LEU A 579 11.61 8.13 -22.26
C LEU A 579 12.12 9.54 -21.91
N GLU A 580 13.42 9.78 -22.08
CA GLU A 580 14.04 11.09 -21.86
C GLU A 580 13.58 12.14 -22.87
N LEU A 581 13.36 11.74 -24.14
CA LEU A 581 12.79 12.61 -25.18
C LEU A 581 11.33 12.97 -24.86
N ALA A 582 10.51 11.97 -24.55
CA ALA A 582 9.11 12.16 -24.15
C ALA A 582 9.00 13.13 -22.98
N TYR A 583 9.83 12.96 -21.95
CA TYR A 583 9.88 13.88 -20.81
C TYR A 583 10.19 15.32 -21.22
N LEU A 584 11.22 15.53 -22.04
CA LEU A 584 11.65 16.85 -22.47
C LEU A 584 10.55 17.58 -23.26
N LEU A 585 9.88 16.86 -24.16
CA LEU A 585 8.82 17.41 -25.00
C LEU A 585 7.56 17.75 -24.17
N GLU A 586 7.11 16.84 -23.28
CA GLU A 586 5.99 17.12 -22.36
C GLU A 586 6.28 18.32 -21.45
N TYR A 587 7.51 18.40 -20.91
CA TYR A 587 7.92 19.53 -20.09
C TYR A 587 7.82 20.85 -20.87
N LEU A 588 8.36 20.91 -22.08
CA LEU A 588 8.37 22.14 -22.87
C LEU A 588 6.97 22.55 -23.35
N LYS A 589 6.11 21.57 -23.68
CA LYS A 589 4.69 21.78 -23.98
C LYS A 589 3.97 22.41 -22.80
N ALA A 590 4.18 21.90 -21.58
CA ALA A 590 3.57 22.45 -20.36
C ALA A 590 3.97 23.91 -20.06
N TYR A 591 5.12 24.37 -20.58
CA TYR A 591 5.57 25.76 -20.47
C TYR A 591 5.22 26.63 -21.68
N GLY A 592 4.37 26.15 -22.59
CA GLY A 592 3.89 26.93 -23.75
C GLY A 592 4.99 27.25 -24.76
N VAL A 593 6.06 26.46 -24.80
CA VAL A 593 7.10 26.58 -25.83
C VAL A 593 6.57 25.92 -27.10
N ALA A 594 5.83 26.71 -27.90
CA ALA A 594 5.09 26.23 -29.07
C ALA A 594 5.95 26.08 -30.33
N ASP A 595 7.04 26.84 -30.46
CA ASP A 595 7.87 26.84 -31.67
C ASP A 595 8.96 25.77 -31.63
N TRP A 596 8.64 24.62 -32.20
CA TRP A 596 9.59 23.54 -32.47
C TRP A 596 10.24 23.65 -33.86
N GLY A 597 10.00 24.76 -34.58
CA GLY A 597 10.37 24.91 -35.99
C GLY A 597 9.40 24.21 -36.95
N PHE A 598 8.15 24.00 -36.53
CA PHE A 598 7.08 23.42 -37.34
C PHE A 598 5.88 24.36 -37.27
N GLU A 599 5.47 24.92 -38.41
CA GLU A 599 4.11 25.46 -38.55
C GLU A 599 3.16 24.27 -38.38
N ILE A 600 2.41 24.27 -37.28
CA ILE A 600 1.26 23.38 -37.14
C ILE A 600 0.19 23.98 -38.05
N ASP A 601 0.03 23.40 -39.24
CA ASP A 601 -1.08 23.72 -40.11
C ASP A 601 -2.38 23.30 -39.41
N GLN A 602 -3.09 24.28 -38.84
CA GLN A 602 -4.40 24.09 -38.23
C GLN A 602 -5.49 23.75 -39.27
N SER A 603 -5.17 23.72 -40.57
CA SER A 603 -6.13 23.46 -41.65
C SER A 603 -6.26 21.97 -42.05
N ILE A 604 -5.48 21.06 -41.46
CA ILE A 604 -5.66 19.62 -41.68
C ILE A 604 -6.73 19.10 -40.70
N GLY A 605 -7.98 19.15 -41.16
CA GLY A 605 -9.17 18.81 -40.38
C GLY A 605 -9.19 17.37 -39.85
N TRP A 606 -9.07 17.22 -38.54
CA TRP A 606 -9.27 15.95 -37.83
C TRP A 606 -9.96 16.12 -36.46
N LEU A 607 -10.95 17.00 -36.40
CA LEU A 607 -11.92 17.03 -35.28
C LEU A 607 -13.08 16.03 -35.46
N GLU A 608 -13.21 15.36 -36.61
CA GLU A 608 -14.42 14.57 -36.93
C GLU A 608 -14.23 13.04 -36.97
N ALA A 609 -13.02 12.50 -36.82
CA ALA A 609 -12.81 11.04 -36.84
C ALA A 609 -12.69 10.39 -35.44
N GLY A 610 -12.92 11.16 -34.37
CA GLY A 610 -12.99 10.67 -32.98
C GLY A 610 -14.41 10.59 -32.42
N GLU A 611 -15.42 11.08 -33.16
CA GLU A 611 -16.81 11.18 -32.68
C GLU A 611 -17.61 9.87 -32.78
N SER A 612 -17.05 8.78 -33.33
CA SER A 612 -17.76 7.50 -33.47
C SER A 612 -17.42 6.43 -32.44
N VAL A 613 -16.49 6.69 -31.51
CA VAL A 613 -16.36 5.85 -30.30
C VAL A 613 -17.09 6.57 -29.18
N ALA A 614 -18.30 6.13 -28.89
CA ALA A 614 -19.03 6.56 -27.71
C ALA A 614 -18.14 6.33 -26.48
N LEU A 615 -17.56 7.42 -25.95
CA LEU A 615 -16.95 7.44 -24.63
C LEU A 615 -18.05 7.06 -23.65
N MET A 616 -17.96 5.86 -23.06
CA MET A 616 -18.92 5.47 -22.03
C MET A 616 -18.81 6.48 -20.88
N PRO A 617 -19.91 7.13 -20.46
CA PRO A 617 -19.89 8.01 -19.30
C PRO A 617 -19.45 7.19 -18.08
N VAL A 618 -18.55 7.74 -17.27
CA VAL A 618 -17.97 7.09 -16.08
C VAL A 618 -19.05 6.57 -15.11
N ASN A 619 -20.25 7.18 -15.13
CA ASN A 619 -21.42 6.70 -14.39
C ASN A 619 -21.88 5.27 -14.79
N ALA A 620 -21.70 4.83 -16.04
CA ALA A 620 -22.06 3.48 -16.47
C ALA A 620 -21.12 2.39 -15.87
N LEU A 621 -19.90 2.77 -15.46
CA LEU A 621 -18.92 1.87 -14.83
C LEU A 621 -19.07 1.79 -13.30
N LEU A 622 -19.86 2.68 -12.69
CA LEU A 622 -20.00 2.80 -11.24
C LEU A 622 -21.34 2.30 -10.68
N SER A 623 -22.34 2.06 -11.53
CA SER A 623 -23.64 1.53 -11.12
C SER A 623 -24.09 0.34 -11.99
N GLY A 624 -23.87 -0.90 -11.54
CA GLY A 624 -24.59 -2.05 -12.10
C GLY A 624 -23.79 -3.34 -12.14
N SER A 625 -24.37 -4.38 -11.55
CA SER A 625 -24.06 -5.80 -11.76
C SER A 625 -23.76 -6.14 -13.23
N PRO A 626 -22.99 -7.23 -13.51
CA PRO A 626 -22.54 -7.56 -14.86
C PRO A 626 -23.73 -7.60 -15.85
N PRO A 627 -23.56 -7.05 -17.07
CA PRO A 627 -24.61 -7.06 -18.08
C PRO A 627 -24.94 -8.51 -18.43
N ARG A 628 -26.19 -8.92 -18.22
CA ARG A 628 -26.73 -10.13 -18.85
C ARG A 628 -26.75 -9.86 -20.35
N LEU A 629 -26.03 -10.66 -21.12
CA LEU A 629 -26.10 -10.70 -22.58
C LEU A 629 -27.56 -11.01 -22.99
N GLY A 630 -28.27 -9.98 -23.45
CA GLY A 630 -29.58 -10.10 -24.07
C GLY A 630 -29.43 -10.42 -25.55
N LEU A 631 -30.01 -11.54 -25.97
CA LEU A 631 -30.24 -11.90 -27.37
C LEU A 631 -31.16 -10.86 -28.04
N SER A 632 -30.91 -10.60 -29.32
CA SER A 632 -31.59 -9.64 -30.20
C SER A 632 -33.13 -9.76 -30.19
N PRO A 633 -33.86 -8.67 -30.47
CA PRO A 633 -35.31 -8.64 -30.38
C PRO A 633 -35.94 -9.28 -31.61
N ASN A 634 -36.91 -10.17 -31.40
CA ASN A 634 -37.90 -10.46 -32.42
C ASN A 634 -39.27 -9.98 -31.94
N MET A 635 -39.98 -9.46 -32.93
CA MET A 635 -41.30 -8.83 -32.96
C MET A 635 -42.38 -9.48 -32.09
N ASP A 636 -43.34 -8.62 -31.75
CA ASP A 636 -44.71 -8.88 -31.24
C ASP A 636 -44.85 -9.19 -29.74
N GLU A 637 -45.15 -8.14 -28.96
CA GLU A 637 -45.87 -8.28 -27.70
C GLU A 637 -47.34 -8.64 -27.97
N PRO A 638 -47.89 -9.57 -27.20
CA PRO A 638 -49.11 -9.21 -26.49
C PRO A 638 -49.03 -9.51 -24.98
N GLU A 639 -49.81 -8.70 -24.28
CA GLU A 639 -50.08 -8.67 -22.84
C GLU A 639 -50.30 -10.06 -22.20
N ALA A 640 -49.85 -10.22 -20.95
CA ALA A 640 -50.72 -10.50 -19.79
C ALA A 640 -49.98 -11.12 -18.58
N GLN A 641 -50.33 -10.59 -17.40
CA GLN A 641 -50.67 -11.29 -16.15
C GLN A 641 -49.69 -12.31 -15.51
N ASP A 642 -49.32 -11.93 -14.28
CA ASP A 642 -49.22 -12.69 -13.02
C ASP A 642 -49.53 -14.20 -13.01
N VAL A 643 -48.85 -14.95 -12.11
CA VAL A 643 -49.27 -16.19 -11.38
C VAL A 643 -48.20 -17.30 -11.30
N PHE A 644 -47.70 -17.50 -10.07
CA PHE A 644 -47.38 -18.77 -9.38
C PHE A 644 -46.54 -19.91 -10.03
N SER A 645 -45.43 -20.19 -9.33
CA SER A 645 -45.10 -21.48 -8.70
C SER A 645 -44.55 -22.69 -9.49
N ALA A 646 -43.58 -23.33 -8.82
CA ALA A 646 -43.38 -24.77 -8.69
C ALA A 646 -42.60 -25.58 -9.76
N ARG A 647 -41.47 -26.12 -9.26
CA ARG A 647 -41.01 -27.53 -9.32
C ARG A 647 -40.24 -28.06 -10.56
N SER A 648 -39.18 -28.78 -10.17
CA SER A 648 -38.62 -30.04 -10.73
C SER A 648 -37.76 -30.04 -12.01
N ILE A 649 -36.48 -30.31 -11.75
CA ILE A 649 -35.39 -30.97 -12.53
C ILE A 649 -35.86 -32.33 -13.12
N PRO A 650 -35.14 -33.08 -14.00
CA PRO A 650 -34.32 -32.80 -15.21
C PRO A 650 -34.79 -33.65 -16.44
N ARG A 651 -34.13 -33.55 -17.62
CA ARG A 651 -33.60 -34.74 -18.35
C ARG A 651 -32.75 -34.35 -19.58
N ARG A 652 -31.80 -35.23 -19.83
CA ARG A 652 -30.64 -35.23 -20.74
C ARG A 652 -31.03 -35.70 -22.15
N ILE A 653 -30.60 -35.04 -23.23
CA ILE A 653 -30.47 -35.57 -24.62
C ILE A 653 -29.33 -34.78 -25.30
N VAL A 654 -28.08 -35.27 -25.39
CA VAL A 654 -27.43 -36.08 -26.46
C VAL A 654 -27.40 -35.41 -27.85
N PHE A 655 -26.16 -35.06 -28.27
CA PHE A 655 -25.61 -34.62 -29.57
C PHE A 655 -26.00 -35.52 -30.77
N PRO A 656 -25.97 -35.11 -32.07
CA PRO A 656 -24.71 -34.73 -32.77
C PRO A 656 -24.76 -33.77 -34.00
N ARG A 657 -23.55 -33.28 -34.33
CA ARG A 657 -22.92 -32.99 -35.64
C ARG A 657 -23.76 -32.43 -36.80
N GLU A 658 -23.30 -31.31 -37.35
CA GLU A 658 -22.40 -31.26 -38.53
C GLU A 658 -21.38 -30.12 -38.36
#